data_AF-A0A956HPV3-F1
#
_entry.id   AF-A0A956HPV3-F1
#
_cell.length_a   1.000
_cell.length_b   1.000
_cell.length_c   1.000
_cell.angle_alpha   90.00
_cell.angle_beta   90.00
_cell.angle_gamma   90.00
#
_symmetry.space_group_name_H-M   'P 1'
#
loop_
_entity.id
_entity.type
_entity.pdbx_description
1 polymer ?
#
loop_
_entity_poly.entity_id
_entity_poly.type
_entity_poly.pdbx_seq_one_letter_code
_entity_poly.pdbx_strand_id
1 'polypeptide(L)'
;LVALDGVRSELGAIVEPGASRSLLADVAAPATPGRYTLQWELLREGVRWYGPPSSGAREHDVIVDEAAPAWQLVDVDVAATVRAGETSRVAVTLRNTSSVAWEPARGDVLSYRWRDLNGQTIVADGLRTALPARVAPGEAVTLEARVRGPDATGPHELALEPLREGVRWYGPPASRPRVVIDVAAAELAWRMGQLEPQALSAASEVEVPLQLINVGAARFTPEAGDRLGYHIAPAGEPAAAREGPRTALPGPLEPGATLEVAARLVAPLEPGRYRVTFAIVREGVAWYAPERGGEVEVEVGPPALAWEPASIDAPFALTVSRTESVTVTLKNTGTAPWSSESGDHLSYHWLDEAGDVVVFDGLRTPLPEVVAPGERVTVAARVKGPPGGGRHLLQFDMVREQVAWFATRSEAPPRPVPVWILWSAALEQLGLLLVTLAFALAVRRAWPKVPVEGRAWLSLTPVVWAGLATLTTGLTFAELGGHELWPGAMWLSISSAALPALAIASLPARARLPAALAWVSLYSLLTAADLLYMHFCGGIVPVQALVGSSQLADVTASVGASLDRSFAWLLPAPLTGVALLLLWPRDRGAPPRPLRRRVTLWGLSLALALSLPISCRLRAVMTSELGHRVFSEQRNVGRLGLLGAHLFDVLRTARERVGAGAATPAEEAAIRTWYEGQASQRAAELAALTLPPRERFGAYQGANLLVIQVESLQGWVVGAEVDGQEITPFLNRLRGEARYFPRFVDETAQGMTSDAEYATLNSNLPMAQGALVFLRPGNDFLTLAHVLAAHGYATLSAHPYRRGFWNRATIHPRYGFERSLFRRELGDGMVVGWGLADGLFFERILPELEALPRPFFAFLVTLSVHHPYDAVPEAIQELALGELAGTPLGNYLQGMRYADRSLAWLIDQLEARGLLADTIVAIYGDHDARLGDGPEIRELAGVRHWSPAVPLLLERVPAFVIAPRGADGERPRGPVDAVGSHVDMAPTLLHYLGVPAPRSFLGRPLLPGARGFAALPDGSARDDARVHVEAGEAGEAGGCFDDAGRKRPRDECEALARRAREALRSSRQLLDFNLARRIAER
;
A
#
# COMPACT_ATOMS: atom_id res chain seq x y z
N LEU A 1 31.65 -76.42 63.64
CA LEU A 1 30.45 -76.35 64.49
C LEU A 1 30.72 -75.31 65.57
N VAL A 2 30.07 -74.16 65.51
CA VAL A 2 30.09 -73.20 66.61
C VAL A 2 29.03 -73.70 67.61
N ALA A 3 29.46 -74.47 68.60
CA ALA A 3 28.58 -74.79 69.73
C ALA A 3 28.44 -73.53 70.58
N LEU A 4 27.26 -72.93 70.57
CA LEU A 4 26.94 -71.82 71.46
C LEU A 4 26.37 -72.43 72.74
N ASP A 5 26.97 -72.08 73.87
CA ASP A 5 26.51 -72.55 75.17
C ASP A 5 25.19 -71.86 75.52
N GLY A 6 24.12 -72.65 75.69
CA GLY A 6 22.74 -72.16 75.85
C GLY A 6 22.42 -71.67 77.27
N VAL A 7 21.28 -70.98 77.41
CA VAL A 7 20.79 -70.48 78.70
C VAL A 7 20.56 -71.65 79.68
N ARG A 8 21.11 -71.56 80.90
CA ARG A 8 20.87 -72.54 81.96
C ARG A 8 19.47 -72.33 82.53
N SER A 9 18.65 -73.37 82.49
CA SER A 9 17.38 -73.40 83.22
C SER A 9 17.58 -74.17 84.52
N GLU A 10 17.36 -73.52 85.66
CA GLU A 10 17.48 -74.20 86.95
C GLU A 10 16.39 -75.26 87.13
N LEU A 11 16.73 -76.40 87.73
CA LEU A 11 15.77 -77.45 88.06
C LEU A 11 14.73 -76.99 89.10
N GLY A 12 14.99 -75.89 89.82
CA GLY A 12 14.05 -75.19 90.71
C GLY A 12 13.57 -75.95 91.95
N ALA A 13 13.90 -77.23 92.12
CA ALA A 13 13.81 -78.01 93.37
C ALA A 13 14.55 -79.35 93.21
N ILE A 14 14.80 -80.05 94.33
CA ILE A 14 15.48 -81.36 94.36
C ILE A 14 14.61 -82.40 93.63
N VAL A 15 15.20 -83.11 92.66
CA VAL A 15 14.59 -84.26 92.00
C VAL A 15 15.16 -85.52 92.66
N GLU A 16 14.38 -86.14 93.54
CA GLU A 16 14.80 -87.36 94.26
C GLU A 16 15.00 -88.56 93.32
N PRO A 17 15.88 -89.52 93.65
CA PRO A 17 16.10 -90.70 92.82
C PRO A 17 14.81 -91.47 92.50
N GLY A 18 14.55 -91.72 91.22
CA GLY A 18 13.34 -92.40 90.73
C GLY A 18 12.14 -91.48 90.52
N ALA A 19 12.18 -90.23 90.97
CA ALA A 19 11.18 -89.22 90.63
C ALA A 19 11.45 -88.61 89.24
N SER A 20 10.40 -88.16 88.57
CA SER A 20 10.50 -87.39 87.33
C SER A 20 9.97 -85.97 87.54
N ARG A 21 10.52 -85.03 86.78
CA ARG A 21 10.03 -83.65 86.77
C ARG A 21 10.00 -83.12 85.35
N SER A 22 8.92 -82.41 85.03
CA SER A 22 8.82 -81.58 83.83
C SER A 22 9.20 -80.16 84.20
N LEU A 23 10.00 -79.53 83.34
CA LEU A 23 10.35 -78.12 83.45
C LEU A 23 10.14 -77.46 82.09
N LEU A 24 9.83 -76.17 82.13
CA LEU A 24 9.93 -75.30 80.96
C LEU A 24 11.37 -74.81 80.92
N ALA A 25 12.02 -75.01 79.78
CA ALA A 25 13.39 -74.57 79.57
C ALA A 25 13.38 -73.31 78.69
N ASP A 26 14.13 -72.30 79.11
CA ASP A 26 14.29 -71.07 78.35
C ASP A 26 15.29 -71.30 77.21
N VAL A 27 14.85 -71.03 75.97
CA VAL A 27 15.69 -71.04 74.77
C VAL A 27 15.79 -69.63 74.24
N ALA A 28 17.01 -69.15 74.02
CA ALA A 28 17.25 -67.95 73.23
C ALA A 28 17.56 -68.35 71.78
N ALA A 29 16.74 -67.90 70.83
CA ALA A 29 17.00 -68.12 69.41
C ALA A 29 18.26 -67.32 68.97
N PRO A 30 19.08 -67.86 68.05
CA PRO A 30 20.24 -67.13 67.52
C PRO A 30 19.81 -65.83 66.83
N ALA A 31 20.67 -64.80 66.92
CA ALA A 31 20.41 -63.50 66.27
C ALA A 31 20.44 -63.54 64.74
N THR A 32 20.99 -64.62 64.15
CA THR A 32 21.05 -64.80 62.71
C THR A 32 19.87 -65.67 62.26
N PRO A 33 18.99 -65.21 61.37
CA PRO A 33 17.95 -66.04 60.79
C PRO A 33 18.55 -67.25 60.07
N GLY A 34 17.93 -68.42 60.23
CA GLY A 34 18.47 -69.66 59.69
C GLY A 34 17.86 -70.89 60.33
N ARG A 35 18.37 -72.05 59.92
CA ARG A 35 17.94 -73.36 60.43
C ARG A 35 19.00 -73.90 61.39
N TYR A 36 18.58 -74.18 62.62
CA TYR A 36 19.43 -74.59 63.74
C TYR A 36 18.94 -75.91 64.32
N THR A 37 19.83 -76.66 64.95
CA THR A 37 19.47 -77.89 65.68
C THR A 37 19.68 -77.65 67.18
N LEU A 38 18.62 -77.80 67.97
CA LEU A 38 18.64 -77.59 69.42
C LEU A 38 18.89 -78.92 70.15
N GLN A 39 19.83 -78.91 71.10
CA GLN A 39 20.20 -80.03 71.97
C GLN A 39 20.09 -79.62 73.45
N TRP A 40 19.80 -80.60 74.32
CA TRP A 40 19.62 -80.39 75.76
C TRP A 40 20.39 -81.43 76.59
N GLU A 41 21.10 -80.97 77.62
CA GLU A 41 21.81 -81.84 78.57
C GLU A 41 21.67 -81.34 80.02
N LEU A 42 21.73 -82.26 80.99
CA LEU A 42 21.80 -81.94 82.41
C LEU A 42 23.25 -81.62 82.82
N LEU A 43 23.42 -80.50 83.51
CA LEU A 43 24.70 -80.03 84.04
C LEU A 43 24.61 -79.89 85.56
N ARG A 44 25.62 -80.39 86.28
CA ARG A 44 25.93 -79.84 87.62
C ARG A 44 27.02 -78.82 87.43
N GLU A 45 26.63 -77.55 87.55
CA GLU A 45 27.49 -76.40 87.30
C GLU A 45 28.75 -76.48 88.16
N GLY A 46 29.91 -76.17 87.57
CA GLY A 46 31.22 -76.29 88.22
C GLY A 46 31.69 -77.72 88.54
N VAL A 47 30.93 -78.76 88.18
CA VAL A 47 31.32 -80.17 88.41
C VAL A 47 31.50 -80.91 87.09
N ARG A 48 30.41 -81.16 86.36
CA ARG A 48 30.43 -81.78 85.02
C ARG A 48 29.03 -81.80 84.41
N TRP A 49 28.99 -81.86 83.09
CA TRP A 49 27.83 -82.36 82.36
C TRP A 49 27.64 -83.83 82.71
N TYR A 50 26.40 -84.25 82.95
CA TYR A 50 26.09 -85.64 83.27
C TYR A 50 26.22 -86.59 82.08
N GLY A 51 26.54 -86.03 80.90
CA GLY A 51 26.62 -86.74 79.63
C GLY A 51 25.22 -87.03 79.06
N PRO A 52 25.13 -87.29 77.76
CA PRO A 52 23.86 -87.63 77.13
C PRO A 52 23.32 -88.93 77.76
N PRO A 53 22.03 -89.00 78.15
CA PRO A 53 21.46 -90.24 78.66
C PRO A 53 21.57 -91.37 77.62
N SER A 54 21.78 -92.60 78.07
CA SER A 54 21.95 -93.81 77.25
C SER A 54 20.71 -94.23 76.44
N SER A 55 19.73 -93.36 76.26
CA SER A 55 18.59 -93.54 75.36
C SER A 55 17.95 -92.20 74.94
N GLY A 56 18.49 -91.58 73.89
CA GLY A 56 17.68 -90.80 72.93
C GLY A 56 17.27 -89.36 73.29
N ALA A 57 18.20 -88.50 73.70
CA ALA A 57 17.96 -87.06 73.62
C ALA A 57 17.76 -86.65 72.14
N ARG A 58 16.55 -86.21 71.79
CA ARG A 58 16.17 -85.86 70.41
C ARG A 58 16.69 -84.47 70.07
N GLU A 59 17.57 -84.41 69.07
CA GLU A 59 17.89 -83.17 68.34
C GLU A 59 16.62 -82.64 67.63
N HIS A 60 16.33 -81.35 67.77
CA HIS A 60 15.19 -80.70 67.12
C HIS A 60 15.64 -79.59 66.18
N ASP A 61 15.30 -79.71 64.89
CA ASP A 61 15.53 -78.65 63.91
C ASP A 61 14.50 -77.51 64.07
N VAL A 62 14.99 -76.27 64.17
CA VAL A 62 14.21 -75.03 64.35
C VAL A 62 14.61 -74.03 63.27
N ILE A 63 13.64 -73.35 62.66
CA ILE A 63 13.86 -72.24 61.71
C ILE A 63 13.52 -70.92 62.41
N VAL A 64 14.39 -69.92 62.28
CA VAL A 64 14.20 -68.57 62.85
C VAL A 64 14.00 -67.56 61.69
N ASP A 65 12.83 -66.90 61.65
CA ASP A 65 12.41 -65.92 60.62
C ASP A 65 12.63 -64.44 61.04
N GLU A 66 12.53 -63.50 60.09
CA GLU A 66 12.67 -62.05 60.32
C GLU A 66 11.33 -61.35 60.67
N ALA A 67 11.32 -60.45 61.67
CA ALA A 67 10.12 -59.78 62.19
C ALA A 67 9.42 -58.78 61.22
N ALA A 68 8.13 -58.51 61.45
CA ALA A 68 7.27 -57.68 60.58
C ALA A 68 7.52 -56.15 60.75
N PRO A 69 7.51 -55.35 59.67
CA PRO A 69 7.75 -53.91 59.73
C PRO A 69 6.44 -53.14 59.99
N ALA A 70 6.53 -52.00 60.68
CA ALA A 70 5.41 -51.10 60.98
C ALA A 70 5.93 -49.66 61.13
N TRP A 71 5.18 -48.69 60.60
CA TRP A 71 5.62 -47.29 60.54
C TRP A 71 4.47 -46.28 60.48
N GLN A 72 4.80 -45.01 60.73
CA GLN A 72 3.87 -43.88 60.64
C GLN A 72 4.49 -42.69 59.90
N LEU A 73 3.72 -42.04 59.02
CA LEU A 73 4.05 -40.74 58.43
C LEU A 73 3.65 -39.64 59.43
N VAL A 74 4.62 -38.87 59.92
CA VAL A 74 4.40 -37.83 60.94
C VAL A 74 4.10 -36.49 60.30
N ASP A 75 4.91 -36.08 59.31
CA ASP A 75 4.76 -34.79 58.63
C ASP A 75 5.38 -34.82 57.22
N VAL A 76 4.86 -33.98 56.33
CA VAL A 76 5.38 -33.75 54.98
C VAL A 76 5.20 -32.27 54.66
N ASP A 77 6.29 -31.61 54.24
CA ASP A 77 6.22 -30.22 53.79
C ASP A 77 5.56 -30.13 52.40
N VAL A 78 4.26 -29.79 52.39
CA VAL A 78 3.47 -29.61 51.16
C VAL A 78 3.69 -28.25 50.49
N ALA A 79 4.46 -27.34 51.08
CA ALA A 79 4.83 -26.07 50.44
C ALA A 79 5.96 -26.24 49.40
N ALA A 80 6.63 -27.39 49.38
CA ALA A 80 7.66 -27.70 48.40
C ALA A 80 7.08 -27.70 46.96
N THR A 81 7.63 -26.86 46.09
CA THR A 81 7.24 -26.84 44.68
C THR A 81 7.83 -28.06 43.97
N VAL A 82 6.96 -28.96 43.49
CA VAL A 82 7.35 -30.06 42.61
C VAL A 82 7.05 -29.67 41.18
N ARG A 83 8.04 -29.75 40.29
CA ARG A 83 7.88 -29.48 38.86
C ARG A 83 7.84 -30.77 38.07
N ALA A 84 7.12 -30.75 36.95
CA ALA A 84 6.96 -31.91 36.10
C ALA A 84 8.32 -32.43 35.60
N GLY A 85 8.62 -33.72 35.80
CA GLY A 85 9.87 -34.35 35.38
C GLY A 85 11.14 -33.99 36.19
N GLU A 86 11.10 -32.96 37.03
CA GLU A 86 12.21 -32.52 37.89
C GLU A 86 12.27 -33.27 39.21
N THR A 87 13.48 -33.44 39.79
CA THR A 87 13.65 -33.99 41.13
C THR A 87 13.70 -32.86 42.16
N SER A 88 12.60 -32.68 42.90
CA SER A 88 12.52 -31.78 44.04
C SER A 88 12.95 -32.47 45.34
N ARG A 89 13.29 -31.67 46.36
CA ARG A 89 13.49 -32.15 47.72
C ARG A 89 12.25 -31.82 48.55
N VAL A 90 11.72 -32.83 49.21
CA VAL A 90 10.53 -32.73 50.06
C VAL A 90 10.93 -33.18 51.46
N ALA A 91 10.80 -32.32 52.45
CA ALA A 91 11.05 -32.68 53.83
C ALA A 91 9.97 -33.65 54.33
N VAL A 92 10.38 -34.83 54.78
CA VAL A 92 9.48 -35.90 55.25
C VAL A 92 9.91 -36.37 56.62
N THR A 93 8.98 -36.43 57.56
CA THR A 93 9.20 -36.99 58.90
C THR A 93 8.45 -38.32 59.05
N LEU A 94 9.19 -39.37 59.36
CA LEU A 94 8.67 -40.73 59.57
C LEU A 94 8.94 -41.20 60.99
N ARG A 95 8.10 -42.08 61.53
CA ARG A 95 8.34 -42.76 62.80
C ARG A 95 8.35 -44.27 62.62
N ASN A 96 9.37 -44.92 63.18
CA ASN A 96 9.42 -46.37 63.25
C ASN A 96 8.54 -46.86 64.39
N THR A 97 7.49 -47.61 64.08
CA THR A 97 6.57 -48.19 65.09
C THR A 97 6.68 -49.70 65.17
N SER A 98 7.69 -50.29 64.52
CA SER A 98 7.98 -51.71 64.57
C SER A 98 8.84 -52.08 65.78
N SER A 99 8.98 -53.37 66.06
CA SER A 99 9.87 -53.88 67.11
C SER A 99 11.34 -53.97 66.70
N VAL A 100 11.69 -53.61 65.46
CA VAL A 100 13.05 -53.71 64.90
C VAL A 100 13.53 -52.34 64.42
N ALA A 101 14.82 -52.03 64.62
CA ALA A 101 15.40 -50.80 64.10
C ALA A 101 15.51 -50.85 62.56
N TRP A 102 15.27 -49.71 61.90
CA TRP A 102 15.59 -49.56 60.47
C TRP A 102 17.07 -49.22 60.34
N GLU A 103 17.76 -49.96 59.49
CA GLU A 103 19.20 -49.83 59.34
C GLU A 103 19.55 -49.52 57.87
N PRO A 104 20.09 -48.31 57.56
CA PRO A 104 20.49 -47.97 56.20
C PRO A 104 21.48 -48.99 55.61
N ALA A 105 22.37 -49.53 56.45
CA ALA A 105 23.32 -50.57 56.06
C ALA A 105 22.66 -51.90 55.62
N ARG A 106 21.40 -52.14 56.01
CA ARG A 106 20.60 -53.31 55.60
C ARG A 106 19.69 -53.02 54.41
N GLY A 107 19.82 -51.83 53.81
CA GLY A 107 19.03 -51.41 52.65
C GLY A 107 17.69 -50.78 53.02
N ASP A 108 17.48 -50.36 54.27
CA ASP A 108 16.25 -49.66 54.67
C ASP A 108 16.28 -48.20 54.19
N VAL A 109 15.33 -47.86 53.32
CA VAL A 109 15.27 -46.57 52.61
C VAL A 109 13.82 -46.08 52.48
N LEU A 110 13.64 -44.79 52.22
CA LEU A 110 12.34 -44.21 51.84
C LEU A 110 12.21 -44.14 50.32
N SER A 111 11.03 -44.46 49.78
CA SER A 111 10.67 -44.20 48.39
C SER A 111 9.23 -43.68 48.30
N TYR A 112 8.70 -43.49 47.09
CA TYR A 112 7.37 -42.96 46.85
C TYR A 112 6.70 -43.54 45.60
N ARG A 113 5.41 -43.25 45.46
CA ARG A 113 4.60 -43.47 44.25
C ARG A 113 3.79 -42.22 43.94
N TRP A 114 3.55 -41.95 42.66
CA TRP A 114 2.59 -40.91 42.25
C TRP A 114 1.27 -41.55 41.85
N ARG A 115 0.16 -40.91 42.23
CA ARG A 115 -1.18 -41.29 41.81
C ARG A 115 -1.95 -40.09 41.30
N ASP A 116 -2.88 -40.34 40.38
CA ASP A 116 -3.89 -39.36 40.05
C ASP A 116 -4.88 -39.19 41.22
N LEU A 117 -5.75 -38.17 41.16
CA LEU A 117 -6.73 -37.93 42.22
C LEU A 117 -7.78 -39.06 42.35
N ASN A 118 -7.91 -39.91 41.33
CA ASN A 118 -8.77 -41.10 41.32
C ASN A 118 -8.09 -42.35 41.93
N GLY A 119 -6.82 -42.25 42.32
CA GLY A 119 -6.04 -43.31 42.95
C GLY A 119 -5.33 -44.27 41.99
N GLN A 120 -5.35 -44.02 40.68
CA GLN A 120 -4.53 -44.78 39.72
C GLN A 120 -3.06 -44.40 39.85
N THR A 121 -2.18 -45.41 39.80
CA THR A 121 -0.73 -45.19 39.93
C THR A 121 -0.12 -44.71 38.62
N ILE A 122 0.48 -43.53 38.66
CA ILE A 122 1.20 -42.88 37.54
C ILE A 122 2.67 -43.27 37.58
N VAL A 123 3.29 -43.22 38.77
CA VAL A 123 4.66 -43.67 39.00
C VAL A 123 4.62 -44.74 40.09
N ALA A 124 4.95 -45.97 39.71
CA ALA A 124 4.85 -47.13 40.60
C ALA A 124 6.08 -47.31 41.52
N ASP A 125 7.23 -46.76 41.14
CA ASP A 125 8.47 -46.91 41.89
C ASP A 125 9.33 -45.64 41.80
N GLY A 126 9.41 -44.87 42.89
CA GLY A 126 10.09 -43.58 42.97
C GLY A 126 11.59 -43.67 43.32
N LEU A 127 12.27 -42.53 43.40
CA LEU A 127 13.66 -42.47 43.82
C LEU A 127 13.84 -42.89 45.29
N ARG A 128 14.96 -43.55 45.58
CA ARG A 128 15.34 -43.92 46.96
C ARG A 128 15.96 -42.74 47.69
N THR A 129 15.53 -42.53 48.92
CA THR A 129 16.16 -41.62 49.87
C THR A 129 16.71 -42.44 51.04
N ALA A 130 18.04 -42.38 51.21
CA ALA A 130 18.70 -43.09 52.29
C ALA A 130 18.30 -42.51 53.66
N LEU A 131 18.12 -43.39 54.64
CA LEU A 131 17.96 -42.97 56.03
C LEU A 131 19.31 -42.39 56.53
N PRO A 132 19.32 -41.23 57.22
CA PRO A 132 20.56 -40.57 57.64
C PRO A 132 21.32 -41.35 58.73
N ALA A 133 20.61 -42.16 59.51
CA ALA A 133 21.17 -43.02 60.55
C ALA A 133 20.22 -44.20 60.83
N ARG A 134 20.63 -45.11 61.71
CA ARG A 134 19.78 -46.17 62.26
C ARG A 134 18.59 -45.54 63.01
N VAL A 135 17.37 -45.99 62.73
CA VAL A 135 16.13 -45.49 63.36
C VAL A 135 15.57 -46.56 64.28
N ALA A 136 15.70 -46.38 65.59
CA ALA A 136 15.25 -47.34 66.59
C ALA A 136 13.72 -47.46 66.65
N PRO A 137 13.17 -48.56 67.19
CA PRO A 137 11.75 -48.65 67.55
C PRO A 137 11.26 -47.44 68.35
N GLY A 138 10.19 -46.80 67.90
CA GLY A 138 9.59 -45.60 68.49
C GLY A 138 10.22 -44.28 68.05
N GLU A 139 11.40 -44.29 67.42
CA GLU A 139 12.12 -43.09 66.99
C GLU A 139 11.52 -42.47 65.71
N ALA A 140 11.57 -41.14 65.62
CA ALA A 140 11.19 -40.41 64.42
C ALA A 140 12.43 -39.83 63.73
N VAL A 141 12.42 -39.83 62.40
CA VAL A 141 13.49 -39.33 61.56
C VAL A 141 12.92 -38.36 60.52
N THR A 142 13.59 -37.22 60.35
CA THR A 142 13.29 -36.27 59.29
C THR A 142 14.36 -36.41 58.20
N LEU A 143 13.93 -36.53 56.95
CA LEU A 143 14.81 -36.65 55.79
C LEU A 143 14.26 -35.86 54.60
N GLU A 144 15.18 -35.34 53.80
CA GLU A 144 14.89 -34.67 52.53
C GLU A 144 14.68 -35.71 51.44
N ALA A 145 13.42 -36.12 51.24
CA ALA A 145 13.04 -37.07 50.22
C ALA A 145 13.28 -36.47 48.82
N ARG A 146 14.04 -37.18 47.98
CA ARG A 146 14.21 -36.81 46.57
C ARG A 146 12.99 -37.30 45.79
N VAL A 147 12.14 -36.39 45.36
CA VAL A 147 10.89 -36.72 44.65
C VAL A 147 10.95 -36.16 43.23
N ARG A 148 11.01 -37.05 42.23
CA ARG A 148 10.80 -36.68 40.83
C ARG A 148 9.32 -36.50 40.54
N GLY A 149 8.91 -35.31 40.10
CA GLY A 149 7.53 -35.01 39.72
C GLY A 149 7.08 -35.83 38.50
N PRO A 150 5.79 -36.17 38.37
CA PRO A 150 5.25 -36.82 37.18
C PRO A 150 5.33 -35.85 35.98
N ASP A 151 5.35 -36.37 34.75
CA ASP A 151 5.39 -35.52 33.55
C ASP A 151 4.10 -34.69 33.34
N ALA A 152 3.00 -35.09 33.98
CA ALA A 152 1.74 -34.38 33.96
C ALA A 152 1.72 -33.26 35.02
N THR A 153 1.35 -32.04 34.60
CA THR A 153 1.16 -30.88 35.48
C THR A 153 -0.22 -30.92 36.16
N GLY A 154 -0.36 -30.22 37.29
CA GLY A 154 -1.60 -30.16 38.06
C GLY A 154 -1.57 -30.99 39.35
N PRO A 155 -2.70 -31.12 40.07
CA PRO A 155 -2.77 -31.78 41.38
C PRO A 155 -2.63 -33.30 41.30
N HIS A 156 -1.66 -33.85 42.04
CA HIS A 156 -1.36 -35.28 42.11
C HIS A 156 -1.15 -35.75 43.56
N GLU A 157 -1.43 -37.02 43.84
CA GLU A 157 -1.21 -37.62 45.17
C GLU A 157 0.20 -38.25 45.25
N LEU A 158 1.01 -37.78 46.21
CA LEU A 158 2.33 -38.33 46.52
C LEU A 158 2.22 -39.36 47.66
N ALA A 159 2.40 -40.64 47.36
CA ALA A 159 2.35 -41.73 48.33
C ALA A 159 3.77 -42.16 48.74
N LEU A 160 4.24 -41.68 49.89
CA LEU A 160 5.54 -42.02 50.49
C LEU A 160 5.47 -43.36 51.24
N GLU A 161 6.49 -44.21 51.09
CA GLU A 161 6.55 -45.52 51.75
C GLU A 161 8.01 -46.02 51.93
N PRO A 162 8.42 -46.40 53.17
CA PRO A 162 9.69 -47.08 53.41
C PRO A 162 9.73 -48.49 52.82
N LEU A 163 10.91 -48.93 52.41
CA LEU A 163 11.15 -50.29 51.95
C LEU A 163 12.53 -50.78 52.38
N ARG A 164 12.71 -52.10 52.32
CA ARG A 164 14.03 -52.73 52.34
C ARG A 164 14.39 -53.14 50.92
N GLU A 165 15.44 -52.54 50.39
CA GLU A 165 15.87 -52.70 49.00
C GLU A 165 16.09 -54.18 48.66
N GLY A 166 15.57 -54.61 47.52
CA GLY A 166 15.63 -56.02 47.07
C GLY A 166 14.82 -57.02 47.90
N VAL A 167 14.13 -56.59 48.96
CA VAL A 167 13.36 -57.48 49.85
C VAL A 167 11.86 -57.18 49.77
N ARG A 168 11.40 -56.03 50.27
CA ARG A 168 9.96 -55.67 50.27
C ARG A 168 9.72 -54.21 50.61
N TRP A 169 8.58 -53.68 50.14
CA TRP A 169 7.95 -52.48 50.70
C TRP A 169 7.33 -52.78 52.06
N TYR A 170 7.33 -51.81 52.97
CA TYR A 170 6.87 -52.04 54.35
C TYR A 170 5.35 -52.04 54.49
N GLY A 171 4.61 -51.75 53.43
CA GLY A 171 3.15 -51.64 53.44
C GLY A 171 2.68 -50.25 53.90
N PRO A 172 1.39 -49.93 53.77
CA PRO A 172 0.86 -48.64 54.19
C PRO A 172 1.01 -48.41 55.71
N PRO A 173 1.18 -47.15 56.15
CA PRO A 173 1.27 -46.82 57.56
C PRO A 173 -0.08 -47.04 58.27
N ALA A 174 -0.06 -47.13 59.61
CA ALA A 174 -1.27 -47.29 60.43
C ALA A 174 -2.29 -46.14 60.26
N SER A 175 -1.85 -44.94 59.88
CA SER A 175 -2.68 -43.78 59.52
C SER A 175 -2.20 -43.19 58.20
N ARG A 176 -3.10 -43.00 57.23
CA ARG A 176 -2.76 -42.67 55.84
C ARG A 176 -3.25 -41.26 55.44
N PRO A 177 -2.51 -40.18 55.77
CA PRO A 177 -2.86 -38.85 55.25
C PRO A 177 -2.63 -38.81 53.73
N ARG A 178 -3.58 -38.22 52.98
CA ARG A 178 -3.42 -37.95 51.55
C ARG A 178 -2.55 -36.70 51.37
N VAL A 179 -1.37 -36.87 50.79
CA VAL A 179 -0.48 -35.76 50.44
C VAL A 179 -0.75 -35.40 48.98
N VAL A 180 -1.43 -34.27 48.74
CA VAL A 180 -1.71 -33.76 47.38
C VAL A 180 -0.76 -32.60 47.10
N ILE A 181 -0.03 -32.68 46.00
CA ILE A 181 0.90 -31.65 45.53
C ILE A 181 0.46 -31.19 44.15
N ASP A 182 0.41 -29.87 43.94
CA ASP A 182 0.19 -29.29 42.62
C ASP A 182 1.51 -29.21 41.85
N VAL A 183 1.62 -30.01 40.78
CA VAL A 183 2.86 -30.16 40.00
C VAL A 183 2.94 -29.05 38.97
N ALA A 184 3.88 -28.12 39.16
CA ALA A 184 4.10 -26.98 38.27
C ALA A 184 4.79 -27.39 36.95
N ALA A 185 4.63 -26.60 35.89
CA ALA A 185 5.36 -26.80 34.65
C ALA A 185 6.87 -26.59 34.86
N ALA A 186 7.71 -27.42 34.22
CA ALA A 186 9.16 -27.26 34.25
C ALA A 186 9.60 -26.00 33.49
N GLU A 187 10.66 -25.33 33.98
CA GLU A 187 11.15 -24.09 33.39
C GLU A 187 11.80 -24.32 32.01
N LEU A 188 11.30 -23.59 31.01
CA LEU A 188 11.90 -23.50 29.67
C LEU A 188 12.95 -22.39 29.69
N ALA A 189 14.22 -22.75 29.71
CA ALA A 189 15.33 -21.81 29.67
C ALA A 189 16.44 -22.33 28.76
N TRP A 190 17.06 -21.46 28.00
CA TRP A 190 18.14 -21.83 27.09
C TRP A 190 19.11 -20.66 26.93
N ARG A 191 20.32 -20.95 26.45
CA ARG A 191 21.33 -19.95 26.10
C ARG A 191 21.91 -20.25 24.72
N MET A 192 22.36 -19.20 24.04
CA MET A 192 23.01 -19.31 22.74
C MET A 192 24.53 -19.30 22.92
N GLY A 193 25.23 -20.12 22.13
CA GLY A 193 26.68 -19.99 21.95
C GLY A 193 27.06 -18.64 21.33
N GLN A 194 28.31 -18.23 21.50
CA GLN A 194 28.81 -16.98 20.91
C GLN A 194 28.88 -17.12 19.38
N LEU A 195 28.23 -16.21 18.66
CA LEU A 195 28.32 -16.10 17.21
C LEU A 195 29.27 -14.96 16.84
N GLU A 196 30.23 -15.23 15.95
CA GLU A 196 31.09 -14.19 15.39
C GLU A 196 30.31 -13.27 14.43
N PRO A 197 30.59 -11.96 14.41
CA PRO A 197 29.92 -11.01 13.52
C PRO A 197 29.93 -11.47 12.06
N GLN A 198 28.78 -11.44 11.41
CA GLN A 198 28.63 -11.80 10.00
C GLN A 198 28.55 -10.54 9.13
N ALA A 199 29.32 -10.53 8.05
CA ALA A 199 29.14 -9.58 6.96
C ALA A 199 28.11 -10.15 5.98
N LEU A 200 26.98 -9.47 5.85
CA LEU A 200 25.88 -9.87 4.97
C LEU A 200 25.81 -8.90 3.78
N SER A 201 25.29 -9.37 2.65
CA SER A 201 24.88 -8.48 1.57
C SER A 201 23.38 -8.22 1.68
N ALA A 202 22.91 -7.03 1.35
CA ALA A 202 21.47 -6.75 1.42
C ALA A 202 20.66 -7.78 0.60
N ALA A 203 19.52 -8.22 1.13
CA ALA A 203 18.69 -9.27 0.53
C ALA A 203 19.34 -10.66 0.37
N SER A 204 20.55 -10.90 0.89
CA SER A 204 21.15 -12.25 0.89
C SER A 204 20.54 -13.13 1.99
N GLU A 205 20.34 -14.40 1.69
CA GLU A 205 20.04 -15.43 2.68
C GLU A 205 21.32 -16.23 2.97
N VAL A 206 21.66 -16.38 4.25
CA VAL A 206 22.85 -17.11 4.70
C VAL A 206 22.45 -18.08 5.81
N GLU A 207 22.98 -19.29 5.77
CA GLU A 207 22.85 -20.24 6.87
C GLU A 207 23.95 -19.99 7.92
N VAL A 208 23.51 -19.76 9.15
CA VAL A 208 24.39 -19.44 10.28
C VAL A 208 24.34 -20.60 11.28
N PRO A 209 25.47 -21.29 11.54
CA PRO A 209 25.50 -22.34 12.54
C PRO A 209 25.38 -21.75 13.95
N LEU A 210 24.38 -22.18 14.71
CA LEU A 210 24.12 -21.75 16.07
C LEU A 210 24.11 -22.95 17.03
N GLN A 211 24.76 -22.78 18.18
CA GLN A 211 24.69 -23.74 19.28
C GLN A 211 23.63 -23.28 20.28
N LEU A 212 22.56 -24.08 20.42
CA LEU A 212 21.52 -23.87 21.42
C LEU A 212 21.80 -24.79 22.61
N ILE A 213 21.86 -24.24 23.82
CA ILE A 213 22.11 -25.01 25.04
C ILE A 213 20.90 -24.87 25.95
N ASN A 214 20.22 -25.96 26.25
CA ASN A 214 19.09 -25.93 27.19
C ASN A 214 19.63 -25.93 28.62
N VAL A 215 19.37 -24.84 29.34
CA VAL A 215 19.75 -24.64 30.73
C VAL A 215 18.57 -24.77 31.69
N GLY A 216 17.36 -24.89 31.13
CA GLY A 216 16.14 -25.19 31.86
C GLY A 216 15.95 -26.68 32.05
N ALA A 217 14.85 -27.00 32.72
CA ALA A 217 14.51 -28.36 33.09
C ALA A 217 13.50 -29.02 32.13
N ALA A 218 12.84 -28.23 31.29
CA ALA A 218 11.96 -28.71 30.24
C ALA A 218 12.71 -28.86 28.91
N ARG A 219 12.47 -29.94 28.17
CA ARG A 219 12.98 -30.09 26.79
C ARG A 219 12.22 -29.19 25.81
N PHE A 220 12.92 -28.68 24.80
CA PHE A 220 12.30 -28.11 23.61
C PHE A 220 12.19 -29.19 22.54
N THR A 221 11.03 -29.37 21.90
CA THR A 221 10.85 -30.41 20.88
C THR A 221 10.15 -29.89 19.61
N PRO A 222 10.58 -30.34 18.41
CA PRO A 222 9.92 -29.98 17.16
C PRO A 222 8.42 -30.32 17.15
N GLU A 223 8.03 -31.41 17.82
CA GLU A 223 6.65 -31.91 17.89
C GLU A 223 5.74 -31.01 18.74
N ALA A 224 6.31 -30.34 19.75
CA ALA A 224 5.61 -29.34 20.56
C ALA A 224 5.45 -27.98 19.85
N GLY A 225 5.92 -27.87 18.59
CA GLY A 225 5.92 -26.63 17.83
C GLY A 225 7.10 -25.72 18.12
N ASP A 226 8.16 -26.21 18.78
CA ASP A 226 9.35 -25.41 19.08
C ASP A 226 10.20 -25.19 17.83
N ARG A 227 10.50 -23.93 17.52
CA ARG A 227 11.28 -23.47 16.36
C ARG A 227 12.26 -22.40 16.80
N LEU A 228 13.39 -22.27 16.13
CA LEU A 228 14.26 -21.11 16.32
C LEU A 228 13.78 -19.96 15.42
N GLY A 229 13.56 -18.78 16.00
CA GLY A 229 13.22 -17.56 15.29
C GLY A 229 14.16 -16.43 15.64
N TYR A 230 14.03 -15.30 14.94
CA TYR A 230 14.74 -14.07 15.27
C TYR A 230 13.94 -12.83 14.88
N HIS A 231 14.31 -11.72 15.49
CA HIS A 231 13.92 -10.38 15.07
C HIS A 231 15.16 -9.62 14.59
N ILE A 232 15.02 -8.75 13.59
CA ILE A 232 16.11 -7.92 13.06
C ILE A 232 15.68 -6.45 13.00
N ALA A 233 16.51 -5.54 13.51
CA ALA A 233 16.26 -4.10 13.57
C ALA A 233 17.53 -3.28 13.31
N PRO A 234 17.44 -2.04 12.78
CA PRO A 234 18.59 -1.14 12.67
C PRO A 234 19.27 -0.90 14.03
N ALA A 235 20.59 -0.85 14.06
CA ALA A 235 21.34 -0.64 15.28
C ALA A 235 21.10 0.77 15.84
N GLY A 236 20.43 0.87 17.00
CA GLY A 236 20.15 2.13 17.70
C GLY A 236 18.68 2.56 17.71
N GLU A 237 17.79 1.87 16.98
CA GLU A 237 16.35 2.17 16.95
C GLU A 237 15.52 1.02 17.55
N PRO A 238 14.60 1.31 18.50
CA PRO A 238 13.79 0.27 19.14
C PRO A 238 12.49 -0.10 18.39
N ALA A 239 12.14 0.56 17.27
CA ALA A 239 10.72 0.68 16.88
C ALA A 239 10.24 -0.12 15.64
N ALA A 240 11.06 -0.93 14.97
CA ALA A 240 10.57 -1.70 13.81
C ALA A 240 11.31 -3.04 13.58
N ALA A 241 11.33 -3.90 14.60
CA ALA A 241 11.97 -5.22 14.46
C ALA A 241 11.15 -6.11 13.51
N ARG A 242 11.73 -6.49 12.36
CA ARG A 242 11.13 -7.46 11.43
C ARG A 242 11.36 -8.87 11.94
N GLU A 243 10.33 -9.70 11.88
CA GLU A 243 10.43 -11.13 12.18
C GLU A 243 11.05 -11.90 11.00
N GLY A 244 12.05 -12.73 11.28
CA GLY A 244 12.69 -13.61 10.30
C GLY A 244 12.04 -14.99 10.17
N PRO A 245 12.39 -15.77 9.13
CA PRO A 245 11.85 -17.11 8.92
C PRO A 245 12.15 -18.05 10.08
N ARG A 246 11.20 -18.94 10.38
CA ARG A 246 11.36 -20.02 11.37
C ARG A 246 12.37 -21.06 10.88
N THR A 247 13.27 -21.45 11.75
CA THR A 247 14.18 -22.58 11.55
C THR A 247 13.71 -23.75 12.41
N ALA A 248 13.51 -24.92 11.78
CA ALA A 248 13.14 -26.12 12.51
C ALA A 248 14.32 -26.61 13.37
N LEU A 249 14.02 -27.02 14.61
CA LEU A 249 15.02 -27.71 15.43
C LEU A 249 15.28 -29.10 14.80
N PRO A 250 16.54 -29.49 14.54
CA PRO A 250 16.86 -30.78 13.90
C PRO A 250 16.56 -32.00 14.78
N GLY A 251 16.28 -31.78 16.07
CA GLY A 251 15.84 -32.80 17.03
C GLY A 251 15.42 -32.14 18.35
N PRO A 252 14.95 -32.94 19.34
CA PRO A 252 14.65 -32.43 20.66
C PRO A 252 15.92 -31.90 21.35
N LEU A 253 15.83 -30.72 21.95
CA LEU A 253 16.87 -30.13 22.78
C LEU A 253 16.58 -30.46 24.25
N GLU A 254 17.19 -31.56 24.71
CA GLU A 254 17.03 -32.09 26.07
C GLU A 254 17.70 -31.18 27.13
N PRO A 255 17.22 -31.19 28.41
CA PRO A 255 17.83 -30.44 29.50
C PRO A 255 19.33 -30.73 29.65
N GLY A 256 20.15 -29.69 29.69
CA GLY A 256 21.62 -29.78 29.77
C GLY A 256 22.31 -30.18 28.46
N ALA A 257 21.56 -30.51 27.41
CA ALA A 257 22.12 -30.83 26.10
C ALA A 257 22.42 -29.56 25.27
N THR A 258 23.26 -29.74 24.26
CA THR A 258 23.54 -28.73 23.22
C THR A 258 23.06 -29.27 21.87
N LEU A 259 22.42 -28.42 21.07
CA LEU A 259 21.94 -28.73 19.73
C LEU A 259 22.50 -27.71 18.74
N GLU A 260 23.12 -28.18 17.67
CA GLU A 260 23.54 -27.33 16.56
C GLU A 260 22.39 -27.14 15.58
N VAL A 261 22.12 -25.89 15.22
CA VAL A 261 21.04 -25.49 14.33
C VAL A 261 21.60 -24.55 13.27
N ALA A 262 21.41 -24.89 12.00
CA ALA A 262 21.71 -23.99 10.88
C ALA A 262 20.55 -23.00 10.73
N ALA A 263 20.66 -21.84 11.37
CA ALA A 263 19.66 -20.79 11.34
C ALA A 263 19.71 -20.02 10.02
N ARG A 264 18.56 -19.88 9.36
CA ARG A 264 18.46 -19.10 8.11
C ARG A 264 18.31 -17.62 8.43
N LEU A 265 19.36 -16.86 8.15
CA LEU A 265 19.38 -15.40 8.35
C LEU A 265 19.16 -14.71 7.00
N VAL A 266 18.16 -13.83 6.94
CA VAL A 266 17.80 -13.06 5.74
C VAL A 266 18.17 -11.61 6.00
N ALA A 267 19.09 -11.09 5.19
CA ALA A 267 19.56 -9.72 5.33
C ALA A 267 18.51 -8.69 4.87
N PRO A 268 18.34 -7.57 5.59
CA PRO A 268 17.50 -6.44 5.17
C PRO A 268 17.93 -5.88 3.80
N LEU A 269 17.02 -5.18 3.13
CA LEU A 269 17.27 -4.55 1.83
C LEU A 269 18.16 -3.30 1.91
N GLU A 270 18.15 -2.62 3.05
CA GLU A 270 18.93 -1.42 3.27
C GLU A 270 20.30 -1.79 3.84
N PRO A 271 21.40 -1.27 3.28
CA PRO A 271 22.72 -1.43 3.88
C PRO A 271 22.82 -0.68 5.20
N GLY A 272 23.53 -1.24 6.16
CA GLY A 272 23.68 -0.64 7.48
C GLY A 272 24.05 -1.65 8.54
N ARG A 273 24.14 -1.18 9.78
CA ARG A 273 24.33 -2.02 10.95
C ARG A 273 22.99 -2.45 11.51
N TYR A 274 22.80 -3.73 11.72
CA TYR A 274 21.57 -4.31 12.23
C TYR A 274 21.85 -5.15 13.48
N ARG A 275 20.89 -5.16 14.40
CA ARG A 275 20.85 -6.05 15.55
C ARG A 275 19.88 -7.19 15.26
N VAL A 276 20.35 -8.43 15.41
CA VAL A 276 19.58 -9.66 15.28
C VAL A 276 19.38 -10.24 16.67
N THR A 277 18.13 -10.44 17.08
CA THR A 277 17.75 -11.03 18.37
C THR A 277 17.10 -12.40 18.16
N PHE A 278 17.82 -13.47 18.49
CA PHE A 278 17.34 -14.85 18.39
C PHE A 278 16.50 -15.25 19.61
N ALA A 279 15.47 -16.06 19.38
CA ALA A 279 14.57 -16.58 20.39
C ALA A 279 13.98 -17.94 19.94
N ILE A 280 13.80 -18.91 20.86
CA ILE A 280 13.03 -20.13 20.55
C ILE A 280 11.55 -19.77 20.66
N VAL A 281 10.75 -20.14 19.67
CA VAL A 281 9.31 -19.90 19.61
C VAL A 281 8.57 -21.21 19.71
N ARG A 282 7.60 -21.27 20.61
CA ARG A 282 6.57 -22.30 20.56
C ARG A 282 5.37 -21.71 19.84
N GLU A 283 5.10 -22.21 18.65
CA GLU A 283 4.05 -21.68 17.77
C GLU A 283 2.69 -21.60 18.48
N GLY A 284 2.04 -20.45 18.40
CA GLY A 284 0.75 -20.17 19.06
C GLY A 284 0.81 -20.00 20.59
N VAL A 285 2.01 -20.07 21.21
CA VAL A 285 2.18 -19.97 22.66
C VAL A 285 3.00 -18.74 23.05
N ALA A 286 4.31 -18.73 22.81
CA ALA A 286 5.20 -17.66 23.25
C ALA A 286 6.59 -17.71 22.59
N TRP A 287 7.30 -16.59 22.68
CA TRP A 287 8.72 -16.47 22.39
C TRP A 287 9.53 -16.59 23.69
N TYR A 288 10.52 -17.48 23.70
CA TYR A 288 11.44 -17.72 24.80
C TYR A 288 12.81 -17.13 24.44
N ALA A 289 13.10 -15.95 24.99
CA ALA A 289 14.41 -15.32 24.83
C ALA A 289 15.49 -16.14 25.56
N PRO A 290 16.73 -16.21 25.02
CA PRO A 290 17.81 -16.89 25.71
C PRO A 290 18.28 -16.08 26.93
N GLU A 291 18.75 -16.76 27.96
CA GLU A 291 19.30 -16.11 29.16
C GLU A 291 20.56 -15.28 28.86
N ARG A 292 21.37 -15.71 27.88
CA ARG A 292 22.56 -15.01 27.40
C ARG A 292 22.80 -15.29 25.91
N GLY A 293 23.40 -14.32 25.23
CA GLY A 293 23.94 -14.44 23.88
C GLY A 293 22.92 -14.26 22.75
N GLY A 294 21.66 -13.93 23.04
CA GLY A 294 20.61 -13.84 22.01
C GLY A 294 20.73 -12.68 21.02
N GLU A 295 21.63 -11.73 21.24
CA GLU A 295 21.79 -10.55 20.37
C GLU A 295 23.12 -10.57 19.63
N VAL A 296 23.07 -10.36 18.32
CA VAL A 296 24.24 -10.30 17.44
C VAL A 296 24.14 -9.06 16.54
N GLU A 297 25.23 -8.31 16.42
CA GLU A 297 25.33 -7.24 15.43
C GLU A 297 25.82 -7.81 14.09
N VAL A 298 25.11 -7.48 13.02
CA VAL A 298 25.47 -7.84 11.65
C VAL A 298 25.65 -6.57 10.82
N GLU A 299 26.66 -6.58 9.97
CA GLU A 299 26.91 -5.48 9.04
C GLU A 299 26.40 -5.90 7.66
N VAL A 300 25.42 -5.16 7.15
CA VAL A 300 24.79 -5.42 5.86
C VAL A 300 25.39 -4.47 4.85
N GLY A 301 26.28 -4.98 4.00
CA GLY A 301 26.81 -4.28 2.84
C GLY A 301 25.78 -4.17 1.71
N PRO A 302 26.01 -3.29 0.72
CA PRO A 302 25.19 -3.24 -0.48
C PRO A 302 25.18 -4.60 -1.20
N PRO A 303 24.08 -4.97 -1.88
CA PRO A 303 24.05 -6.21 -2.64
C PRO A 303 25.01 -6.09 -3.83
N ALA A 304 25.80 -7.13 -4.14
CA ALA A 304 26.64 -7.13 -5.33
C ALA A 304 25.79 -7.38 -6.60
N LEU A 305 24.92 -6.42 -6.91
CA LEU A 305 24.17 -6.31 -8.15
C LEU A 305 25.09 -5.63 -9.18
N ALA A 306 25.96 -6.39 -9.82
CA ALA A 306 26.88 -5.88 -10.82
C ALA A 306 26.67 -6.60 -12.15
N TRP A 307 26.52 -5.83 -13.21
CA TRP A 307 26.40 -6.34 -14.56
C TRP A 307 27.30 -5.56 -15.51
N GLU A 308 27.67 -6.18 -16.63
CA GLU A 308 28.42 -5.53 -17.70
C GLU A 308 27.75 -5.81 -19.05
N PRO A 309 27.50 -4.80 -19.89
CA PRO A 309 27.05 -5.03 -21.26
C PRO A 309 28.20 -5.63 -22.09
N ALA A 310 28.04 -6.86 -22.57
CA ALA A 310 28.99 -7.47 -23.50
C ALA A 310 28.80 -6.94 -24.93
N SER A 311 27.56 -6.71 -25.34
CA SER A 311 27.22 -6.06 -26.62
C SER A 311 25.78 -5.53 -26.60
N ILE A 312 25.56 -4.38 -27.23
CA ILE A 312 24.23 -3.80 -27.45
C ILE A 312 24.07 -3.60 -28.96
N ASP A 313 23.17 -4.36 -29.58
CA ASP A 313 22.81 -4.23 -30.99
C ASP A 313 21.56 -3.36 -31.11
N ALA A 314 21.72 -2.06 -30.82
CA ALA A 314 20.66 -1.08 -30.95
C ALA A 314 20.57 -0.58 -32.40
N PRO A 315 19.37 -0.49 -32.98
CA PRO A 315 19.21 0.07 -34.31
C PRO A 315 19.57 1.55 -34.32
N PHE A 316 20.02 2.05 -35.48
CA PHE A 316 20.36 3.47 -35.65
C PHE A 316 19.17 4.40 -35.41
N ALA A 317 17.95 3.88 -35.58
CA ALA A 317 16.70 4.59 -35.35
C ALA A 317 15.61 3.67 -34.80
N LEU A 318 14.75 4.25 -33.96
CA LEU A 318 13.50 3.68 -33.45
C LEU A 318 12.34 4.63 -33.74
N THR A 319 11.11 4.17 -33.52
CA THR A 319 9.91 4.99 -33.72
C THR A 319 9.29 5.47 -32.42
N VAL A 320 8.76 6.70 -32.40
CA VAL A 320 8.13 7.32 -31.21
C VAL A 320 7.05 6.40 -30.65
N SER A 321 7.08 6.16 -29.33
CA SER A 321 6.07 5.38 -28.60
C SER A 321 5.81 3.94 -29.09
N ARG A 322 6.62 3.41 -30.01
CA ARG A 322 6.49 2.03 -30.52
C ARG A 322 7.45 1.10 -29.80
N THR A 323 6.97 -0.09 -29.45
CA THR A 323 7.81 -1.16 -28.90
C THR A 323 8.53 -1.92 -30.02
N GLU A 324 9.86 -1.97 -29.95
CA GLU A 324 10.74 -2.71 -30.84
C GLU A 324 11.66 -3.63 -30.02
N SER A 325 12.30 -4.59 -30.69
CA SER A 325 13.20 -5.56 -30.05
C SER A 325 14.66 -5.16 -30.29
N VAL A 326 15.41 -4.96 -29.22
CA VAL A 326 16.84 -4.63 -29.24
C VAL A 326 17.62 -5.77 -28.60
N THR A 327 18.61 -6.31 -29.31
CA THR A 327 19.37 -7.45 -28.79
C THR A 327 20.48 -6.96 -27.86
N VAL A 328 20.47 -7.44 -26.63
CA VAL A 328 21.46 -7.06 -25.62
C VAL A 328 22.10 -8.31 -25.03
N THR A 329 23.42 -8.39 -25.04
CA THR A 329 24.18 -9.43 -24.35
C THR A 329 24.73 -8.86 -23.05
N LEU A 330 24.37 -9.49 -21.94
CA LEU A 330 24.71 -9.09 -20.58
C LEU A 330 25.69 -10.12 -20.00
N LYS A 331 26.60 -9.68 -19.13
CA LYS A 331 27.44 -10.55 -18.31
C LYS A 331 27.13 -10.31 -16.83
N ASN A 332 26.87 -11.38 -16.08
CA ASN A 332 26.78 -11.32 -14.63
C ASN A 332 28.16 -11.17 -14.02
N THR A 333 28.46 -9.99 -13.49
CA THR A 333 29.71 -9.69 -12.77
C THR A 333 29.50 -9.59 -11.27
N GLY A 334 28.29 -9.83 -10.79
CA GLY A 334 27.93 -9.89 -9.38
C GLY A 334 28.26 -11.24 -8.75
N THR A 335 27.81 -11.43 -7.51
CA THR A 335 28.08 -12.66 -6.73
C THR A 335 26.86 -13.56 -6.58
N ALA A 336 25.68 -13.14 -7.06
CA ALA A 336 24.43 -13.89 -6.99
C ALA A 336 23.89 -14.21 -8.40
N PRO A 337 23.20 -15.35 -8.61
CA PRO A 337 22.53 -15.63 -9.86
C PRO A 337 21.39 -14.65 -10.12
N TRP A 338 21.12 -14.36 -11.39
CA TRP A 338 19.96 -13.57 -11.81
C TRP A 338 18.86 -14.48 -12.32
N SER A 339 17.61 -14.19 -11.97
CA SER A 339 16.45 -14.91 -12.50
C SER A 339 15.23 -13.99 -12.59
N SER A 340 14.39 -14.20 -13.61
CA SER A 340 13.07 -13.56 -13.68
C SER A 340 12.19 -13.91 -12.47
N GLU A 341 12.39 -15.09 -11.86
CA GLU A 341 11.65 -15.52 -10.66
C GLU A 341 12.08 -14.75 -9.40
N SER A 342 13.35 -14.33 -9.32
CA SER A 342 13.87 -13.45 -8.27
C SER A 342 13.62 -11.96 -8.56
N GLY A 343 12.83 -11.65 -9.59
CA GLY A 343 12.49 -10.29 -10.00
C GLY A 343 13.59 -9.57 -10.79
N ASP A 344 14.59 -10.28 -11.32
CA ASP A 344 15.64 -9.70 -12.16
C ASP A 344 15.18 -9.55 -13.62
N HIS A 345 15.24 -8.33 -14.14
CA HIS A 345 14.84 -8.00 -15.50
C HIS A 345 15.84 -7.06 -16.17
N LEU A 346 15.96 -7.17 -17.49
CA LEU A 346 16.59 -6.15 -18.30
C LEU A 346 15.58 -5.04 -18.61
N SER A 347 15.98 -3.80 -18.44
CA SER A 347 15.19 -2.62 -18.79
C SER A 347 16.09 -1.47 -19.26
N TYR A 348 15.57 -0.24 -19.35
CA TYR A 348 16.29 0.88 -19.92
C TYR A 348 15.75 2.24 -19.46
N HIS A 349 16.55 3.27 -19.70
CA HIS A 349 16.24 4.68 -19.57
C HIS A 349 16.40 5.36 -20.94
N TRP A 350 15.56 6.34 -21.22
CA TRP A 350 15.80 7.30 -22.30
C TRP A 350 16.36 8.58 -21.72
N LEU A 351 17.47 9.06 -22.28
CA LEU A 351 18.06 10.35 -21.98
C LEU A 351 18.01 11.25 -23.22
N ASP A 352 17.99 12.56 -23.01
CA ASP A 352 18.14 13.53 -24.09
C ASP A 352 19.63 13.69 -24.51
N GLU A 353 19.94 14.67 -25.36
CA GLU A 353 21.33 14.92 -25.78
C GLU A 353 22.21 15.51 -24.66
N ALA A 354 21.63 16.17 -23.66
CA ALA A 354 22.33 16.69 -22.50
C ALA A 354 22.65 15.60 -21.46
N GLY A 355 21.94 14.47 -21.55
CA GLY A 355 22.05 13.34 -20.64
C GLY A 355 20.95 13.31 -19.58
N ASP A 356 19.97 14.20 -19.67
CA ASP A 356 18.83 14.28 -18.75
C ASP A 356 17.80 13.21 -19.07
N VAL A 357 17.21 12.64 -18.02
CA VAL A 357 16.28 11.51 -18.16
C VAL A 357 14.94 11.97 -18.73
N VAL A 358 14.63 11.48 -19.93
CA VAL A 358 13.33 11.64 -20.62
C VAL A 358 12.34 10.54 -20.22
N VAL A 359 12.81 9.29 -20.14
CA VAL A 359 12.01 8.16 -19.62
C VAL A 359 12.86 7.41 -18.62
N PHE A 360 12.46 7.48 -17.35
CA PHE A 360 13.18 6.78 -16.29
C PHE A 360 12.81 5.29 -16.23
N ASP A 361 11.59 4.90 -16.56
CA ASP A 361 11.14 3.52 -16.34
C ASP A 361 10.78 2.82 -17.64
N GLY A 362 11.77 2.18 -18.28
CA GLY A 362 11.58 1.41 -19.50
C GLY A 362 10.79 0.12 -19.27
N LEU A 363 10.35 -0.52 -20.36
CA LEU A 363 9.68 -1.82 -20.29
C LEU A 363 10.59 -2.88 -19.66
N ARG A 364 10.00 -3.79 -18.86
CA ARG A 364 10.70 -4.97 -18.33
C ARG A 364 10.80 -6.06 -19.38
N THR A 365 12.00 -6.57 -19.57
CA THR A 365 12.25 -7.77 -20.36
C THR A 365 12.70 -8.91 -19.45
N PRO A 366 11.93 -10.01 -19.37
CA PRO A 366 12.32 -11.16 -18.57
C PRO A 366 13.60 -11.81 -19.12
N LEU A 367 14.45 -12.28 -18.22
CA LEU A 367 15.60 -13.11 -18.57
C LEU A 367 15.09 -14.49 -19.05
N PRO A 368 15.67 -15.04 -20.14
CA PRO A 368 15.25 -16.32 -20.72
C PRO A 368 15.60 -17.52 -19.84
N GLU A 369 16.61 -17.38 -18.98
CA GLU A 369 17.13 -18.43 -18.10
C GLU A 369 17.78 -17.80 -16.85
N VAL A 370 18.13 -18.65 -15.87
CA VAL A 370 18.91 -18.25 -14.70
C VAL A 370 20.35 -18.01 -15.12
N VAL A 371 20.94 -16.88 -14.74
CA VAL A 371 22.30 -16.47 -15.16
C VAL A 371 23.22 -16.48 -13.95
N ALA A 372 24.13 -17.46 -13.86
CA ALA A 372 25.04 -17.57 -12.72
C ALA A 372 26.14 -16.47 -12.75
N PRO A 373 26.78 -16.17 -11.60
CA PRO A 373 27.96 -15.29 -11.56
C PRO A 373 29.02 -15.68 -12.59
N GLY A 374 29.46 -14.71 -13.39
CA GLY A 374 30.45 -14.89 -14.46
C GLY A 374 29.86 -15.26 -15.83
N GLU A 375 28.61 -15.72 -15.89
CA GLU A 375 27.96 -16.15 -17.13
C GLU A 375 27.42 -14.98 -17.97
N ARG A 376 27.12 -15.26 -19.24
CA ARG A 376 26.53 -14.31 -20.18
C ARG A 376 25.16 -14.79 -20.64
N VAL A 377 24.26 -13.85 -20.85
CA VAL A 377 22.93 -14.10 -21.43
C VAL A 377 22.67 -13.12 -22.55
N THR A 378 21.96 -13.55 -23.60
CA THR A 378 21.47 -12.66 -24.66
C THR A 378 19.98 -12.51 -24.55
N VAL A 379 19.51 -11.26 -24.51
CA VAL A 379 18.12 -10.90 -24.25
C VAL A 379 17.62 -10.04 -25.41
N ALA A 380 16.47 -10.42 -25.96
CA ALA A 380 15.72 -9.60 -26.91
C ALA A 380 14.93 -8.55 -26.13
N ALA A 381 15.58 -7.45 -25.77
CA ALA A 381 15.03 -6.38 -24.95
C ALA A 381 13.87 -5.67 -25.67
N ARG A 382 12.73 -5.56 -24.99
CA ARG A 382 11.59 -4.79 -25.49
C ARG A 382 11.80 -3.32 -25.19
N VAL A 383 12.10 -2.52 -26.20
CA VAL A 383 12.34 -1.07 -26.07
C VAL A 383 11.22 -0.29 -26.72
N LYS A 384 10.56 0.59 -25.98
CA LYS A 384 9.54 1.52 -26.46
C LYS A 384 10.21 2.87 -26.69
N GLY A 385 10.06 3.46 -27.88
CA GLY A 385 10.59 4.80 -28.14
C GLY A 385 10.01 5.87 -27.18
N PRO A 386 10.78 6.91 -26.81
CA PRO A 386 10.33 7.94 -25.89
C PRO A 386 9.28 8.87 -26.53
N PRO A 387 8.53 9.64 -25.73
CA PRO A 387 7.65 10.68 -26.23
C PRO A 387 8.49 11.84 -26.78
N GLY A 388 8.61 11.92 -28.11
CA GLY A 388 9.38 12.97 -28.78
C GLY A 388 10.40 12.41 -29.78
N GLY A 389 10.34 12.91 -31.01
CA GLY A 389 11.34 12.56 -32.03
C GLY A 389 12.57 13.44 -31.98
N GLY A 390 13.67 12.94 -32.54
CA GLY A 390 14.99 13.56 -32.46
C GLY A 390 16.03 12.58 -31.96
N ARG A 391 17.25 13.07 -31.76
CA ARG A 391 18.34 12.23 -31.26
C ARG A 391 18.21 12.08 -29.75
N HIS A 392 18.21 10.83 -29.29
CA HIS A 392 18.13 10.46 -27.89
C HIS A 392 19.25 9.46 -27.55
N LEU A 393 19.42 9.22 -26.27
CA LEU A 393 20.39 8.30 -25.69
C LEU A 393 19.63 7.15 -25.01
N LEU A 394 19.78 5.93 -25.51
CA LEU A 394 19.21 4.72 -24.92
C LEU A 394 20.21 4.11 -23.96
N GLN A 395 19.88 4.09 -22.66
CA GLN A 395 20.71 3.50 -21.63
C GLN A 395 20.05 2.24 -21.08
N PHE A 396 20.59 1.05 -21.38
CA PHE A 396 20.11 -0.18 -20.75
C PHE A 396 20.57 -0.27 -19.30
N ASP A 397 19.73 -0.83 -18.43
CA ASP A 397 20.09 -1.21 -17.08
C ASP A 397 19.35 -2.47 -16.61
N MET A 398 20.02 -3.22 -15.73
CA MET A 398 19.40 -4.33 -15.02
C MET A 398 18.62 -3.78 -13.82
N VAL A 399 17.46 -4.37 -13.55
CA VAL A 399 16.65 -4.03 -12.39
C VAL A 399 16.28 -5.30 -11.66
N ARG A 400 16.43 -5.27 -10.33
CA ARG A 400 15.80 -6.24 -9.44
C ARG A 400 14.56 -5.58 -8.87
N GLU A 401 13.39 -6.08 -9.26
CA GLU A 401 12.09 -5.55 -8.85
C GLU A 401 12.04 -5.37 -7.33
N GLN A 402 11.55 -4.21 -6.90
CA GLN A 402 11.42 -3.84 -5.48
C GLN A 402 12.75 -3.72 -4.70
N VAL A 403 13.91 -3.83 -5.37
CA VAL A 403 15.23 -3.69 -4.75
C VAL A 403 15.96 -2.46 -5.29
N ALA A 404 16.45 -2.51 -6.53
CA ALA A 404 17.20 -1.41 -7.14
C ALA A 404 17.44 -1.63 -8.64
N TRP A 405 17.69 -0.52 -9.33
CA TRP A 405 18.42 -0.48 -10.60
C TRP A 405 19.91 -0.73 -10.33
N PHE A 406 20.55 -1.58 -11.11
CA PHE A 406 21.92 -2.00 -10.84
C PHE A 406 22.90 -0.83 -11.05
N ALA A 407 22.62 0.08 -11.99
CA ALA A 407 23.45 1.26 -12.24
C ALA A 407 23.52 2.20 -11.03
N THR A 408 22.49 2.25 -10.17
CA THR A 408 22.51 3.08 -8.94
C THR A 408 23.54 2.62 -7.90
N ARG A 409 24.11 1.42 -8.09
CA ARG A 409 25.09 0.79 -7.19
C ARG A 409 26.42 0.48 -7.88
N SER A 410 26.57 0.86 -9.15
CA SER A 410 27.80 0.74 -9.92
C SER A 410 28.63 2.02 -9.83
N GLU A 411 29.95 1.90 -9.69
CA GLU A 411 30.88 3.05 -9.78
C GLU A 411 30.95 3.64 -11.21
N ALA A 412 30.47 2.89 -12.22
CA ALA A 412 30.38 3.34 -13.60
C ALA A 412 28.99 2.99 -14.18
N PRO A 413 28.11 3.97 -14.44
CA PRO A 413 26.82 3.69 -15.07
C PRO A 413 27.01 3.15 -16.50
N PRO A 414 26.04 2.38 -17.02
CA PRO A 414 26.08 1.85 -18.37
C PRO A 414 26.21 2.98 -19.39
N ARG A 415 27.06 2.83 -20.41
CA ARG A 415 27.18 3.86 -21.45
C ARG A 415 25.91 3.88 -22.30
N PRO A 416 25.25 5.05 -22.47
CA PRO A 416 24.13 5.15 -23.38
C PRO A 416 24.55 4.97 -24.84
N VAL A 417 23.62 4.48 -25.65
CA VAL A 417 23.78 4.34 -27.11
C VAL A 417 22.92 5.41 -27.81
N PRO A 418 23.47 6.19 -28.74
CA PRO A 418 22.68 7.17 -29.48
C PRO A 418 21.70 6.47 -30.42
N VAL A 419 20.43 6.85 -30.35
CA VAL A 419 19.36 6.33 -31.20
C VAL A 419 18.55 7.51 -31.74
N TRP A 420 18.27 7.50 -33.05
CA TRP A 420 17.36 8.47 -33.64
C TRP A 420 15.91 8.04 -33.45
N ILE A 421 15.12 8.87 -32.78
CA ILE A 421 13.68 8.63 -32.62
C ILE A 421 12.95 9.32 -33.75
N LEU A 422 12.34 8.52 -34.62
CA LEU A 422 11.62 8.97 -35.78
C LEU A 422 10.12 8.96 -35.49
N TRP A 423 9.43 10.00 -35.95
CA TRP A 423 7.99 9.99 -36.04
C TRP A 423 7.60 9.11 -37.24
N SER A 424 7.08 7.92 -36.99
CA SER A 424 6.57 7.02 -38.04
C SER A 424 5.49 7.70 -38.88
N ALA A 425 4.61 8.46 -38.24
CA ALA A 425 3.57 9.22 -38.90
C ALA A 425 4.12 10.38 -39.74
N ALA A 426 5.27 10.98 -39.38
CA ALA A 426 5.92 11.96 -40.25
C ALA A 426 6.37 11.33 -41.57
N LEU A 427 6.92 10.11 -41.51
CA LEU A 427 7.30 9.35 -42.70
C LEU A 427 6.07 8.93 -43.52
N GLU A 428 4.97 8.56 -42.87
CA GLU A 428 3.70 8.25 -43.54
C GLU A 428 3.08 9.47 -44.21
N GLN A 429 3.08 10.63 -43.53
CA GLN A 429 2.58 11.90 -44.04
C GLN A 429 3.43 12.43 -45.21
N LEU A 430 4.76 12.32 -45.11
CA LEU A 430 5.69 12.61 -46.21
C LEU A 430 5.50 11.64 -47.37
N GLY A 431 5.33 10.35 -47.09
CA GLY A 431 5.03 9.32 -48.08
C GLY A 431 3.72 9.62 -48.82
N LEU A 432 2.66 9.96 -48.09
CA LEU A 432 1.38 10.38 -48.65
C LEU A 432 1.56 11.60 -49.57
N LEU A 433 2.34 12.60 -49.15
CA LEU A 433 2.65 13.78 -49.96
C LEU A 433 3.37 13.42 -51.26
N LEU A 434 4.47 12.67 -51.18
CA LEU A 434 5.29 12.33 -52.33
C LEU A 434 4.54 11.44 -53.33
N VAL A 435 3.84 10.40 -52.84
CA VAL A 435 3.03 9.50 -53.68
C VAL A 435 1.89 10.25 -54.34
N THR A 436 1.19 11.10 -53.58
CA THR A 436 0.08 11.91 -54.10
C THR A 436 0.55 12.89 -55.18
N LEU A 437 1.68 13.56 -54.96
CA LEU A 437 2.27 14.50 -55.91
C LEU A 437 2.73 13.79 -57.20
N ALA A 438 3.47 12.69 -57.06
CA ALA A 438 3.92 11.89 -58.19
C ALA A 438 2.75 11.34 -59.00
N PHE A 439 1.71 10.84 -58.32
CA PHE A 439 0.48 10.35 -58.95
C PHE A 439 -0.27 11.48 -59.68
N ALA A 440 -0.45 12.63 -59.04
CA ALA A 440 -1.14 13.78 -59.63
C ALA A 440 -0.41 14.28 -60.89
N LEU A 441 0.92 14.37 -60.85
CA LEU A 441 1.76 14.74 -62.00
C LEU A 441 1.69 13.70 -63.12
N ALA A 442 1.76 12.41 -62.78
CA ALA A 442 1.63 11.32 -63.75
C ALA A 442 0.26 11.33 -64.43
N VAL A 443 -0.82 11.46 -63.65
CA VAL A 443 -2.20 11.58 -64.15
C VAL A 443 -2.35 12.82 -65.02
N ARG A 444 -1.83 13.98 -64.60
CA ARG A 444 -1.88 15.22 -65.38
C ARG A 444 -1.17 15.07 -66.74
N ARG A 445 0.01 14.44 -66.76
CA ARG A 445 0.77 14.17 -67.98
C ARG A 445 0.08 13.17 -68.91
N ALA A 446 -0.55 12.14 -68.33
CA ALA A 446 -1.24 11.10 -69.08
C ALA A 446 -2.68 11.48 -69.47
N TRP A 447 -3.28 12.51 -68.85
CA TRP A 447 -4.70 12.86 -68.95
C TRP A 447 -5.27 12.88 -70.38
N PRO A 448 -4.57 13.47 -71.39
CA PRO A 448 -5.09 13.50 -72.76
C PRO A 448 -5.27 12.11 -73.38
N LYS A 449 -4.53 11.10 -72.88
CA LYS A 449 -4.51 9.72 -73.39
C LYS A 449 -5.43 8.77 -72.60
N VAL A 450 -6.03 9.21 -71.49
CA VAL A 450 -6.86 8.35 -70.64
C VAL A 450 -8.27 8.17 -71.26
N PRO A 451 -8.71 6.93 -71.53
CA PRO A 451 -10.06 6.67 -72.06
C PRO A 451 -11.14 6.99 -71.02
N VAL A 452 -12.39 7.19 -71.46
CA VAL A 452 -13.53 7.59 -70.61
C VAL A 452 -13.74 6.63 -69.43
N GLU A 453 -13.54 5.33 -69.63
CA GLU A 453 -13.62 4.31 -68.58
C GLU A 453 -12.51 4.47 -67.53
N GLY A 454 -11.28 4.78 -67.95
CA GLY A 454 -10.16 5.08 -67.04
C GLY A 454 -10.40 6.37 -66.25
N ARG A 455 -11.02 7.38 -66.86
CA ARG A 455 -11.41 8.63 -66.16
C ARG A 455 -12.49 8.39 -65.11
N ALA A 456 -13.38 7.42 -65.34
CA ALA A 456 -14.39 7.04 -64.34
C ALA A 456 -13.73 6.44 -63.08
N TRP A 457 -12.69 5.62 -63.22
CA TRP A 457 -11.92 5.09 -62.09
C TRP A 457 -11.10 6.18 -61.39
N LEU A 458 -10.43 7.06 -62.14
CA LEU A 458 -9.69 8.20 -61.58
C LEU A 458 -10.61 9.19 -60.84
N SER A 459 -11.91 9.23 -61.14
CA SER A 459 -12.88 10.05 -60.40
C SER A 459 -13.09 9.61 -58.93
N LEU A 460 -12.54 8.46 -58.54
CA LEU A 460 -12.52 7.96 -57.16
C LEU A 460 -11.20 8.27 -56.44
N THR A 461 -10.18 8.80 -57.11
CA THR A 461 -8.94 9.18 -56.44
C THR A 461 -9.17 10.10 -55.23
N PRO A 462 -10.04 11.13 -55.28
CA PRO A 462 -10.29 11.95 -54.10
C PRO A 462 -10.92 11.19 -52.93
N VAL A 463 -11.67 10.11 -53.22
CA VAL A 463 -12.30 9.24 -52.20
C VAL A 463 -11.24 8.39 -51.51
N VAL A 464 -10.39 7.73 -52.30
CA VAL A 464 -9.30 6.89 -51.78
C VAL A 464 -8.29 7.75 -51.00
N TRP A 465 -7.93 8.91 -51.56
CA TRP A 465 -7.05 9.86 -50.90
C TRP A 465 -7.64 10.37 -49.57
N ALA A 466 -8.93 10.75 -49.53
CA ALA A 466 -9.57 11.18 -48.28
C ALA A 466 -9.51 10.11 -47.19
N GLY A 467 -9.75 8.83 -47.54
CA GLY A 467 -9.63 7.72 -46.60
C GLY A 467 -8.21 7.53 -46.07
N LEU A 468 -7.21 7.54 -46.96
CA LEU A 468 -5.79 7.42 -46.57
C LEU A 468 -5.30 8.61 -45.74
N ALA A 469 -5.66 9.83 -46.13
CA ALA A 469 -5.31 11.05 -45.40
C ALA A 469 -5.97 11.09 -44.01
N THR A 470 -7.20 10.60 -43.89
CA THR A 470 -7.89 10.48 -42.59
C THR A 470 -7.22 9.43 -41.69
N LEU A 471 -6.88 8.27 -42.25
CA LEU A 471 -6.18 7.22 -41.51
C LEU A 471 -4.81 7.70 -41.01
N THR A 472 -3.96 8.19 -41.91
CA THR A 472 -2.61 8.69 -41.57
C THR A 472 -2.65 9.82 -40.56
N THR A 473 -3.59 10.76 -40.68
CA THR A 473 -3.76 11.85 -39.69
C THR A 473 -4.19 11.30 -38.32
N GLY A 474 -5.06 10.29 -38.26
CA GLY A 474 -5.42 9.62 -37.01
C GLY A 474 -4.29 8.81 -36.38
N LEU A 475 -3.40 8.22 -37.19
CA LEU A 475 -2.17 7.57 -36.71
C LEU A 475 -1.15 8.60 -36.21
N THR A 476 -1.06 9.75 -36.90
CA THR A 476 -0.24 10.89 -36.47
C THR A 476 -0.69 11.38 -35.10
N PHE A 477 -2.00 11.48 -34.87
CA PHE A 477 -2.54 11.80 -33.55
C PHE A 477 -2.10 10.81 -32.48
N ALA A 478 -2.27 9.51 -32.73
CA ALA A 478 -1.94 8.48 -31.76
C ALA A 478 -0.45 8.52 -31.39
N GLU A 479 0.43 8.73 -32.38
CA GLU A 479 1.87 8.85 -32.13
C GLU A 479 2.24 10.14 -31.37
N LEU A 480 1.69 11.30 -31.77
CA LEU A 480 1.92 12.59 -31.11
C LEU A 480 1.35 12.62 -29.68
N GLY A 481 0.23 11.93 -29.44
CA GLY A 481 -0.38 11.78 -28.12
C GLY A 481 0.20 10.63 -27.28
N GLY A 482 1.24 9.94 -27.75
CA GLY A 482 1.90 8.85 -26.99
C GLY A 482 1.07 7.57 -26.83
N HIS A 483 0.07 7.37 -27.69
CA HIS A 483 -0.88 6.24 -27.63
C HIS A 483 -0.47 5.08 -28.56
N GLU A 484 -0.28 3.91 -27.96
CA GLU A 484 -0.10 2.67 -28.72
C GLU A 484 -1.47 2.09 -29.11
N LEU A 485 -1.79 2.09 -30.40
CA LEU A 485 -3.01 1.48 -30.91
C LEU A 485 -2.86 -0.04 -30.94
N TRP A 486 -3.68 -0.76 -30.19
CA TRP A 486 -3.74 -2.21 -30.31
C TRP A 486 -4.22 -2.63 -31.71
N PRO A 487 -3.93 -3.85 -32.19
CA PRO A 487 -4.24 -4.26 -33.57
C PRO A 487 -5.72 -4.08 -33.98
N GLY A 488 -6.66 -4.23 -33.06
CA GLY A 488 -8.07 -3.96 -33.36
C GLY A 488 -8.42 -2.49 -33.49
N ALA A 489 -7.76 -1.58 -32.76
CA ALA A 489 -7.92 -0.13 -32.94
C ALA A 489 -7.43 0.32 -34.31
N MET A 490 -6.39 -0.32 -34.87
CA MET A 490 -5.93 -0.07 -36.24
C MET A 490 -7.04 -0.40 -37.26
N TRP A 491 -7.66 -1.58 -37.16
CA TRP A 491 -8.79 -1.97 -38.02
C TRP A 491 -10.01 -1.05 -37.85
N LEU A 492 -10.28 -0.60 -36.62
CA LEU A 492 -11.32 0.38 -36.32
C LEU A 492 -11.01 1.74 -36.95
N SER A 493 -9.76 2.19 -36.92
CA SER A 493 -9.30 3.44 -37.54
C SER A 493 -9.45 3.39 -39.06
N ILE A 494 -9.04 2.28 -39.69
CA ILE A 494 -9.24 2.04 -41.14
C ILE A 494 -10.72 2.12 -41.49
N SER A 495 -11.58 1.49 -40.70
CA SER A 495 -13.02 1.43 -40.97
C SER A 495 -13.71 2.76 -40.74
N SER A 496 -13.30 3.51 -39.71
CA SER A 496 -13.81 4.84 -39.40
C SER A 496 -13.41 5.85 -40.47
N ALA A 497 -12.20 5.72 -41.02
CA ALA A 497 -11.73 6.54 -42.16
C ALA A 497 -12.48 6.24 -43.47
N ALA A 498 -13.08 5.05 -43.61
CA ALA A 498 -13.88 4.69 -44.79
C ALA A 498 -15.24 5.41 -44.83
N LEU A 499 -15.86 5.71 -43.68
CA LEU A 499 -17.16 6.38 -43.58
C LEU A 499 -17.21 7.77 -44.29
N PRO A 500 -16.31 8.73 -44.00
CA PRO A 500 -16.29 10.01 -44.72
C PRO A 500 -15.92 9.83 -46.19
N ALA A 501 -15.06 8.87 -46.54
CA ALA A 501 -14.74 8.54 -47.93
C ALA A 501 -16.00 8.08 -48.71
N LEU A 502 -16.87 7.27 -48.12
CA LEU A 502 -18.16 6.89 -48.72
C LEU A 502 -19.10 8.08 -48.92
N ALA A 503 -19.19 8.96 -47.92
CA ALA A 503 -19.99 10.18 -48.03
C ALA A 503 -19.52 11.03 -49.22
N ILE A 504 -18.20 11.18 -49.40
CA ILE A 504 -17.60 11.86 -50.55
C ILE A 504 -17.89 11.11 -51.86
N ALA A 505 -17.84 9.78 -51.88
CA ALA A 505 -18.09 8.98 -53.08
C ALA A 505 -19.50 9.20 -53.66
N SER A 506 -20.49 9.44 -52.78
CA SER A 506 -21.88 9.72 -53.15
C SER A 506 -22.04 11.05 -53.91
N LEU A 507 -21.10 11.98 -53.74
CA LEU A 507 -21.14 13.30 -54.38
C LEU A 507 -20.91 13.22 -55.90
N PRO A 508 -21.37 14.22 -56.67
CA PRO A 508 -20.99 14.40 -58.06
C PRO A 508 -19.46 14.50 -58.20
N ALA A 509 -18.87 13.92 -59.26
CA ALA A 509 -17.41 13.87 -59.45
C ALA A 509 -16.72 15.24 -59.30
N ARG A 510 -17.35 16.31 -59.81
CA ARG A 510 -16.86 17.70 -59.68
C ARG A 510 -16.76 18.23 -58.24
N ALA A 511 -17.55 17.68 -57.32
CA ALA A 511 -17.60 18.08 -55.92
C ALA A 511 -16.73 17.20 -55.01
N ARG A 512 -16.26 16.04 -55.49
CA ARG A 512 -15.53 15.07 -54.67
C ARG A 512 -14.20 15.60 -54.15
N LEU A 513 -13.39 16.22 -55.02
CA LEU A 513 -12.08 16.73 -54.63
C LEU A 513 -12.16 17.93 -53.67
N PRO A 514 -13.01 18.95 -53.91
CA PRO A 514 -13.25 20.01 -52.93
C PRO A 514 -13.79 19.47 -51.60
N ALA A 515 -14.75 18.54 -51.62
CA ALA A 515 -15.30 17.95 -50.40
C ALA A 515 -14.27 17.10 -49.63
N ALA A 516 -13.44 16.34 -50.34
CA ALA A 516 -12.34 15.59 -49.76
C ALA A 516 -11.33 16.52 -49.07
N LEU A 517 -10.91 17.58 -49.74
CA LEU A 517 -9.98 18.56 -49.17
C LEU A 517 -10.59 19.24 -47.94
N ALA A 518 -11.87 19.65 -48.01
CA ALA A 518 -12.56 20.26 -46.88
C ALA A 518 -12.64 19.30 -45.68
N TRP A 519 -12.98 18.03 -45.91
CA TRP A 519 -13.01 17.00 -44.87
C TRP A 519 -11.64 16.81 -44.22
N VAL A 520 -10.59 16.56 -45.02
CA VAL A 520 -9.24 16.32 -44.50
C VAL A 520 -8.73 17.54 -43.73
N SER A 521 -8.98 18.76 -44.23
CA SER A 521 -8.59 19.98 -43.53
C SER A 521 -9.32 20.15 -42.19
N LEU A 522 -10.64 19.89 -42.16
CA LEU A 522 -11.42 19.94 -40.93
C LEU A 522 -10.98 18.86 -39.94
N TYR A 523 -10.68 17.66 -40.42
CA TYR A 523 -10.20 16.57 -39.58
C TYR A 523 -8.82 16.88 -39.01
N SER A 524 -7.88 17.40 -39.80
CA SER A 524 -6.56 17.85 -39.30
C SER A 524 -6.69 18.98 -38.26
N LEU A 525 -7.63 19.91 -38.44
CA LEU A 525 -7.92 20.95 -37.43
C LEU A 525 -8.50 20.36 -36.15
N LEU A 526 -9.43 19.40 -36.26
CA LEU A 526 -9.96 18.69 -35.10
C LEU A 526 -8.85 17.92 -34.37
N THR A 527 -8.01 17.20 -35.11
CA THR A 527 -6.85 16.49 -34.56
C THR A 527 -5.87 17.41 -33.84
N ALA A 528 -5.60 18.59 -34.41
CA ALA A 528 -4.78 19.61 -33.73
C ALA A 528 -5.46 20.09 -32.44
N ALA A 529 -6.77 20.36 -32.48
CA ALA A 529 -7.53 20.76 -31.31
C ALA A 529 -7.55 19.65 -30.24
N ASP A 530 -7.67 18.38 -30.64
CA ASP A 530 -7.61 17.23 -29.74
C ASP A 530 -6.24 17.09 -29.08
N LEU A 531 -5.14 17.28 -29.82
CA LEU A 531 -3.81 17.23 -29.21
C LEU A 531 -3.66 18.36 -28.20
N LEU A 532 -4.07 19.57 -28.56
CA LEU A 532 -4.05 20.72 -27.66
C LEU A 532 -4.85 20.47 -26.38
N TYR A 533 -6.07 19.97 -26.53
CA TYR A 533 -6.94 19.64 -25.41
C TYR A 533 -6.38 18.47 -24.59
N MET A 534 -5.64 17.55 -25.20
CA MET A 534 -4.99 16.45 -24.50
C MET A 534 -3.83 16.90 -23.63
N HIS A 535 -2.99 17.79 -24.12
CA HIS A 535 -1.89 18.37 -23.36
C HIS A 535 -2.41 19.20 -22.17
N PHE A 536 -3.56 19.86 -22.32
CA PHE A 536 -4.09 20.77 -21.29
C PHE A 536 -5.10 20.11 -20.32
N CYS A 537 -6.00 19.26 -20.83
CA CYS A 537 -7.12 18.66 -20.08
C CYS A 537 -7.05 17.12 -19.97
N GLY A 538 -6.01 16.47 -20.48
CA GLY A 538 -5.83 15.01 -20.37
C GLY A 538 -6.81 14.15 -21.18
N GLY A 539 -7.38 14.67 -22.27
CA GLY A 539 -8.32 13.94 -23.15
C GLY A 539 -8.45 14.52 -24.55
N ILE A 540 -9.30 13.94 -25.40
CA ILE A 540 -9.71 14.58 -26.68
C ILE A 540 -10.82 15.60 -26.42
N VAL A 541 -11.08 16.51 -27.37
CA VAL A 541 -12.14 17.51 -27.24
C VAL A 541 -13.50 16.79 -27.16
N PRO A 542 -14.17 16.74 -26.00
CA PRO A 542 -15.47 16.09 -25.92
C PRO A 542 -16.53 16.97 -26.59
N VAL A 543 -17.61 16.35 -27.09
CA VAL A 543 -18.78 17.06 -27.65
C VAL A 543 -19.33 18.09 -26.66
N GLN A 544 -19.22 17.79 -25.37
CA GLN A 544 -19.57 18.65 -24.25
C GLN A 544 -18.77 19.96 -24.23
N ALA A 545 -17.50 19.96 -24.60
CA ALA A 545 -16.64 21.15 -24.56
C ALA A 545 -17.09 22.21 -25.57
N LEU A 546 -17.82 21.83 -26.63
CA LEU A 546 -18.42 22.78 -27.58
C LEU A 546 -19.39 23.77 -26.89
N VAL A 547 -20.01 23.38 -25.78
CA VAL A 547 -20.91 24.26 -25.00
C VAL A 547 -20.13 25.42 -24.36
N GLY A 548 -18.87 25.20 -23.97
CA GLY A 548 -17.97 26.21 -23.41
C GLY A 548 -17.13 26.97 -24.45
N SER A 549 -17.21 26.60 -25.72
CA SER A 549 -16.31 27.09 -26.79
C SER A 549 -16.24 28.61 -26.96
N SER A 550 -17.28 29.34 -26.56
CA SER A 550 -17.27 30.82 -26.55
C SER A 550 -16.17 31.42 -25.65
N GLN A 551 -15.61 30.64 -24.72
CA GLN A 551 -14.54 31.05 -23.82
C GLN A 551 -13.14 30.81 -24.40
N LEU A 552 -13.04 30.14 -25.57
CA LEU A 552 -11.75 29.81 -26.19
C LEU A 552 -10.90 31.06 -26.49
N ALA A 553 -11.53 32.20 -26.79
CA ALA A 553 -10.83 33.45 -27.04
C ALA A 553 -9.99 33.92 -25.83
N ASP A 554 -10.43 33.63 -24.60
CA ASP A 554 -9.75 34.05 -23.38
C ASP A 554 -8.50 33.20 -23.09
N VAL A 555 -8.46 31.97 -23.60
CA VAL A 555 -7.41 30.99 -23.27
C VAL A 555 -6.34 30.88 -24.37
N THR A 556 -6.35 31.81 -25.33
CA THR A 556 -5.50 31.77 -26.53
C THR A 556 -4.00 31.81 -26.23
N ALA A 557 -3.58 32.51 -25.17
CA ALA A 557 -2.18 32.53 -24.73
C ALA A 557 -1.74 31.15 -24.21
N SER A 558 -2.55 30.50 -23.38
CA SER A 558 -2.29 29.13 -22.89
C SER A 558 -2.27 28.13 -24.04
N VAL A 559 -3.22 28.23 -24.96
CA VAL A 559 -3.25 27.42 -26.20
C VAL A 559 -1.97 27.63 -27.02
N GLY A 560 -1.53 28.88 -27.16
CA GLY A 560 -0.28 29.21 -27.87
C GLY A 560 0.95 28.60 -27.22
N ALA A 561 1.04 28.62 -25.88
CA ALA A 561 2.15 28.06 -25.13
C ALA A 561 2.20 26.51 -25.19
N SER A 562 1.05 25.84 -25.37
CA SER A 562 0.99 24.38 -25.53
C SER A 562 1.25 23.89 -26.96
N LEU A 563 1.36 24.80 -27.95
CA LEU A 563 1.68 24.43 -29.34
C LEU A 563 3.20 24.22 -29.50
N ASP A 564 3.60 23.00 -29.87
CA ASP A 564 4.99 22.69 -30.21
C ASP A 564 5.20 22.52 -31.73
N ARG A 565 6.45 22.26 -32.14
CA ARG A 565 6.82 22.06 -33.54
C ARG A 565 6.25 20.78 -34.16
N SER A 566 5.86 19.80 -33.34
CA SER A 566 5.34 18.51 -33.78
C SER A 566 3.96 18.63 -34.46
N PHE A 567 3.18 19.67 -34.12
CA PHE A 567 1.89 19.98 -34.77
C PHE A 567 2.02 20.24 -36.28
N ALA A 568 3.21 20.62 -36.75
CA ALA A 568 3.49 20.78 -38.18
C ALA A 568 3.25 19.46 -38.97
N TRP A 569 3.33 18.30 -38.32
CA TRP A 569 3.05 17.00 -38.94
C TRP A 569 1.57 16.76 -39.28
N LEU A 570 0.67 17.63 -38.84
CA LEU A 570 -0.75 17.61 -39.26
C LEU A 570 -1.01 18.40 -40.55
N LEU A 571 -0.03 19.21 -41.02
CA LEU A 571 -0.16 20.03 -42.24
C LEU A 571 0.07 19.28 -43.57
N PRO A 572 0.90 18.23 -43.69
CA PRO A 572 1.10 17.54 -44.96
C PRO A 572 -0.20 17.04 -45.59
N ALA A 573 -1.09 16.39 -44.82
CA ALA A 573 -2.37 15.89 -45.31
C ALA A 573 -3.19 16.95 -46.08
N PRO A 574 -3.55 18.12 -45.52
CA PRO A 574 -4.27 19.15 -46.27
C PRO A 574 -3.44 19.75 -47.42
N LEU A 575 -2.12 19.91 -47.26
CA LEU A 575 -1.24 20.39 -48.34
C LEU A 575 -1.23 19.44 -49.55
N THR A 576 -1.27 18.11 -49.34
CA THR A 576 -1.41 17.13 -50.43
C THR A 576 -2.73 17.32 -51.19
N GLY A 577 -3.80 17.66 -50.48
CA GLY A 577 -5.12 17.91 -51.08
C GLY A 577 -5.16 19.19 -51.90
N VAL A 578 -4.46 20.24 -51.46
CA VAL A 578 -4.24 21.46 -52.26
C VAL A 578 -3.42 21.14 -53.52
N ALA A 579 -2.33 20.37 -53.39
CA ALA A 579 -1.54 19.93 -54.53
C ALA A 579 -2.40 19.12 -55.53
N LEU A 580 -3.23 18.19 -55.04
CA LEU A 580 -4.22 17.52 -55.87
C LEU A 580 -5.16 18.53 -56.54
N LEU A 581 -5.77 19.46 -55.81
CA LEU A 581 -6.69 20.44 -56.38
C LEU A 581 -6.07 21.31 -57.50
N LEU A 582 -4.79 21.67 -57.37
CA LEU A 582 -4.06 22.50 -58.33
C LEU A 582 -3.57 21.70 -59.55
N LEU A 583 -3.10 20.47 -59.31
CA LEU A 583 -2.50 19.63 -60.35
C LEU A 583 -3.54 18.78 -61.08
N TRP A 584 -4.66 18.47 -60.44
CA TRP A 584 -5.70 17.60 -60.97
C TRP A 584 -6.33 18.18 -62.24
N PRO A 585 -6.45 17.38 -63.30
CA PRO A 585 -7.07 17.84 -64.54
C PRO A 585 -8.54 18.23 -64.34
N ARG A 586 -8.90 19.42 -64.80
CA ARG A 586 -10.30 19.91 -64.79
C ARG A 586 -11.03 19.36 -66.03
N ASP A 587 -11.82 18.29 -65.85
CA ASP A 587 -12.54 17.69 -66.97
C ASP A 587 -13.91 18.30 -67.24
N ARG A 588 -14.30 18.35 -68.52
CA ARG A 588 -15.56 18.91 -69.05
C ARG A 588 -16.57 17.83 -69.47
N GLY A 589 -16.24 16.55 -69.37
CA GLY A 589 -17.11 15.42 -69.74
C GLY A 589 -17.48 14.53 -68.55
N ALA A 590 -18.77 14.33 -68.30
CA ALA A 590 -19.26 13.43 -67.25
C ALA A 590 -19.20 11.96 -67.70
N PRO A 591 -18.79 11.01 -66.84
CA PRO A 591 -18.87 9.58 -67.16
C PRO A 591 -20.33 9.11 -67.29
N PRO A 592 -20.60 8.03 -68.05
CA PRO A 592 -21.95 7.51 -68.23
C PRO A 592 -22.58 7.05 -66.89
N ARG A 593 -23.86 7.39 -66.68
CA ARG A 593 -24.64 7.16 -65.45
C ARG A 593 -24.61 5.72 -64.87
N PRO A 594 -24.62 4.61 -65.64
CA PRO A 594 -24.72 3.25 -65.07
C PRO A 594 -23.42 2.75 -64.41
N LEU A 595 -22.24 3.10 -64.93
CA LEU A 595 -20.95 2.68 -64.36
C LEU A 595 -20.71 3.37 -63.01
N ARG A 596 -21.04 4.67 -62.92
CA ARG A 596 -20.98 5.45 -61.67
C ARG A 596 -21.84 4.83 -60.56
N ARG A 597 -23.04 4.34 -60.89
CA ARG A 597 -23.95 3.71 -59.92
C ARG A 597 -23.40 2.37 -59.41
N ARG A 598 -22.87 1.52 -60.29
CA ARG A 598 -22.30 0.22 -59.92
C ARG A 598 -21.10 0.36 -59.00
N VAL A 599 -20.13 1.21 -59.35
CA VAL A 599 -18.91 1.36 -58.54
C VAL A 599 -19.21 2.02 -57.17
N THR A 600 -20.15 2.96 -57.12
CA THR A 600 -20.61 3.55 -55.85
C THR A 600 -21.31 2.51 -54.97
N LEU A 601 -22.15 1.64 -55.56
CA LEU A 601 -22.83 0.56 -54.82
C LEU A 601 -21.85 -0.51 -54.31
N TRP A 602 -20.87 -0.94 -55.12
CA TRP A 602 -19.82 -1.87 -54.68
C TRP A 602 -18.96 -1.30 -53.56
N GLY A 603 -18.56 -0.02 -53.66
CA GLY A 603 -17.85 0.68 -52.61
C GLY A 603 -18.66 0.79 -51.31
N LEU A 604 -19.95 1.14 -51.40
CA LEU A 604 -20.86 1.18 -50.27
C LEU A 604 -21.04 -0.19 -49.61
N SER A 605 -21.19 -1.26 -50.39
CA SER A 605 -21.35 -2.63 -49.88
C SER A 605 -20.10 -3.15 -49.17
N LEU A 606 -18.91 -2.89 -49.72
CA LEU A 606 -17.64 -3.31 -49.11
C LEU A 606 -17.39 -2.57 -47.79
N ALA A 607 -17.63 -1.27 -47.76
CA ALA A 607 -17.44 -0.49 -46.54
C ALA A 607 -18.52 -0.79 -45.48
N LEU A 608 -19.77 -1.05 -45.87
CA LEU A 608 -20.82 -1.53 -44.96
C LEU A 608 -20.43 -2.88 -44.35
N ALA A 609 -19.91 -3.82 -45.16
CA ALA A 609 -19.43 -5.13 -44.70
C ALA A 609 -18.24 -5.01 -43.74
N LEU A 610 -17.34 -4.05 -43.95
CA LEU A 610 -16.23 -3.75 -43.04
C LEU A 610 -16.70 -3.09 -41.73
N SER A 611 -17.79 -2.30 -41.74
CA SER A 611 -18.31 -1.55 -40.58
C SER A 611 -19.27 -2.34 -39.65
N LEU A 612 -19.88 -3.43 -40.13
CA LEU A 612 -20.90 -4.19 -39.39
C LEU A 612 -20.36 -4.97 -38.17
N PRO A 613 -19.24 -5.72 -38.28
CA PRO A 613 -18.64 -6.42 -37.13
C PRO A 613 -18.19 -5.45 -36.03
N ILE A 614 -17.80 -4.24 -36.45
CA ILE A 614 -17.36 -3.13 -35.60
C ILE A 614 -18.53 -2.54 -34.82
N SER A 615 -19.65 -2.27 -35.50
CA SER A 615 -20.88 -1.77 -34.87
C SER A 615 -21.40 -2.76 -33.81
N CYS A 616 -21.26 -4.06 -34.04
CA CYS A 616 -21.60 -5.10 -33.07
C CYS A 616 -20.64 -5.14 -31.88
N ARG A 617 -19.32 -5.01 -32.09
CA ARG A 617 -18.34 -4.95 -30.99
C ARG A 617 -18.45 -3.67 -30.17
N LEU A 618 -18.62 -2.52 -30.81
CA LEU A 618 -18.82 -1.23 -30.14
C LEU A 618 -20.07 -1.28 -29.26
N ARG A 619 -21.18 -1.84 -29.79
CA ARG A 619 -22.41 -2.08 -29.03
C ARG A 619 -22.16 -3.00 -27.83
N ALA A 620 -21.44 -4.11 -28.01
CA ALA A 620 -21.12 -5.04 -26.93
C ALA A 620 -20.30 -4.37 -25.80
N VAL A 621 -19.31 -3.56 -26.15
CA VAL A 621 -18.54 -2.75 -25.19
C VAL A 621 -19.46 -1.75 -24.47
N MET A 622 -20.27 -1.00 -25.22
CA MET A 622 -21.23 -0.02 -24.67
C MET A 622 -22.31 -0.62 -23.77
N THR A 623 -22.64 -1.91 -23.91
CA THR A 623 -23.63 -2.61 -23.08
C THR A 623 -23.03 -3.42 -21.94
N SER A 624 -21.71 -3.53 -21.86
CA SER A 624 -21.01 -4.23 -20.78
C SER A 624 -20.75 -3.30 -19.58
N GLU A 625 -20.36 -3.85 -18.42
CA GLU A 625 -19.88 -3.04 -17.29
C GLU A 625 -18.78 -2.06 -17.69
N LEU A 626 -17.97 -2.41 -18.70
CA LEU A 626 -16.93 -1.53 -19.24
C LEU A 626 -17.51 -0.25 -19.82
N GLY A 627 -18.59 -0.29 -20.62
CA GLY A 627 -19.25 0.91 -21.13
C GLY A 627 -19.85 1.83 -20.06
N HIS A 628 -20.00 1.32 -18.83
CA HIS A 628 -20.45 2.05 -17.65
C HIS A 628 -19.29 2.51 -16.74
N ARG A 629 -18.04 2.08 -17.00
CA ARG A 629 -16.86 2.60 -16.30
C ARG A 629 -16.59 4.03 -16.79
N VAL A 630 -16.19 4.88 -15.85
CA VAL A 630 -15.61 6.19 -16.17
C VAL A 630 -14.27 5.92 -16.83
N PHE A 631 -14.21 6.00 -18.16
CA PHE A 631 -12.93 5.93 -18.87
C PHE A 631 -12.32 7.33 -18.94
N SER A 632 -11.00 7.42 -18.80
CA SER A 632 -10.28 8.58 -19.33
C SER A 632 -10.39 8.55 -20.86
N GLU A 633 -10.64 9.69 -21.50
CA GLU A 633 -10.82 9.76 -22.96
C GLU A 633 -9.58 9.29 -23.75
N GLN A 634 -8.39 9.40 -23.15
CA GLN A 634 -7.15 8.79 -23.65
C GLN A 634 -7.28 7.28 -23.89
N ARG A 635 -7.99 6.55 -23.00
CA ARG A 635 -8.23 5.10 -23.15
C ARG A 635 -9.15 4.79 -24.33
N ASN A 636 -10.10 5.67 -24.63
CA ASN A 636 -10.99 5.49 -25.77
C ASN A 636 -10.23 5.61 -27.09
N VAL A 637 -9.27 6.54 -27.20
CA VAL A 637 -8.42 6.67 -28.39
C VAL A 637 -7.59 5.41 -28.62
N GLY A 638 -6.88 4.93 -27.59
CA GLY A 638 -6.06 3.71 -27.69
C GLY A 638 -6.87 2.51 -28.17
N ARG A 639 -8.14 2.41 -27.75
CA ARG A 639 -9.04 1.29 -28.06
C ARG A 639 -9.80 1.40 -29.37
N LEU A 640 -10.26 2.59 -29.72
CA LEU A 640 -11.22 2.81 -30.81
C LEU A 640 -10.60 3.56 -32.00
N GLY A 641 -9.40 4.11 -31.85
CA GLY A 641 -8.85 5.13 -32.74
C GLY A 641 -9.53 6.49 -32.54
N LEU A 642 -8.93 7.57 -33.04
CA LEU A 642 -9.40 8.94 -32.80
C LEU A 642 -10.87 9.16 -33.22
N LEU A 643 -11.23 8.82 -34.46
CA LEU A 643 -12.62 8.95 -34.94
C LEU A 643 -13.59 8.04 -34.19
N GLY A 644 -13.14 6.84 -33.79
CA GLY A 644 -13.96 5.91 -33.01
C GLY A 644 -14.24 6.44 -31.61
N ALA A 645 -13.27 7.10 -30.98
CA ALA A 645 -13.42 7.77 -29.69
C ALA A 645 -14.41 8.94 -29.76
N HIS A 646 -14.30 9.81 -30.78
CA HIS A 646 -15.29 10.86 -31.02
C HIS A 646 -16.69 10.31 -31.27
N LEU A 647 -16.83 9.23 -32.05
CA LEU A 647 -18.13 8.60 -32.26
C LEU A 647 -18.71 8.01 -30.96
N PHE A 648 -17.86 7.36 -30.15
CA PHE A 648 -18.26 6.87 -28.84
C PHE A 648 -18.72 8.00 -27.94
N ASP A 649 -18.00 9.12 -27.91
CA ASP A 649 -18.36 10.29 -27.14
C ASP A 649 -19.70 10.91 -27.59
N VAL A 650 -19.93 11.05 -28.91
CA VAL A 650 -21.23 11.48 -29.46
C VAL A 650 -22.36 10.54 -29.03
N LEU A 651 -22.18 9.23 -29.17
CA LEU A 651 -23.21 8.24 -28.82
C LEU A 651 -23.50 8.21 -27.33
N ARG A 652 -22.47 8.32 -26.50
CA ARG A 652 -22.58 8.43 -25.04
C ARG A 652 -23.31 9.72 -24.65
N THR A 653 -22.89 10.86 -25.20
CA THR A 653 -23.52 12.16 -24.96
C THR A 653 -24.98 12.18 -25.38
N ALA A 654 -25.30 11.57 -26.54
CA ALA A 654 -26.68 11.42 -27.00
C ALA A 654 -27.49 10.53 -26.06
N ARG A 655 -26.93 9.41 -25.58
CA ARG A 655 -27.57 8.55 -24.58
C ARG A 655 -27.78 9.28 -23.26
N GLU A 656 -26.83 10.09 -22.80
CA GLU A 656 -26.96 10.90 -21.59
C GLU A 656 -28.02 11.99 -21.74
N ARG A 657 -28.10 12.67 -22.90
CA ARG A 657 -29.12 13.70 -23.14
C ARG A 657 -30.52 13.15 -23.40
N VAL A 658 -30.64 12.01 -24.09
CA VAL A 658 -31.92 11.39 -24.46
C VAL A 658 -32.42 10.41 -23.39
N GLY A 659 -31.50 9.82 -22.62
CA GLY A 659 -31.75 8.77 -21.64
C GLY A 659 -31.60 9.19 -20.17
N ALA A 660 -31.21 10.44 -19.85
CA ALA A 660 -31.35 10.99 -18.50
C ALA A 660 -32.83 11.27 -18.19
N GLY A 661 -33.62 10.20 -18.07
CA GLY A 661 -34.87 10.24 -17.36
C GLY A 661 -34.63 10.46 -15.87
N ALA A 662 -35.67 10.79 -15.12
CA ALA A 662 -35.61 10.75 -13.66
C ALA A 662 -35.18 9.35 -13.20
N ALA A 663 -34.39 9.27 -12.12
CA ALA A 663 -34.07 8.00 -11.47
C ALA A 663 -35.34 7.20 -11.23
N THR A 664 -35.29 5.89 -11.49
CA THR A 664 -36.36 5.00 -11.00
C THR A 664 -36.41 5.08 -9.47
N PRO A 665 -37.58 4.83 -8.84
CA PRO A 665 -37.67 4.83 -7.37
C PRO A 665 -36.67 3.88 -6.69
N ALA A 666 -36.30 2.78 -7.35
CA ALA A 666 -35.30 1.83 -6.87
C ALA A 666 -33.87 2.40 -6.94
N GLU A 667 -33.50 3.07 -8.05
CA GLU A 667 -32.20 3.74 -8.17
C GLU A 667 -32.06 4.89 -7.17
N GLU A 668 -33.09 5.73 -7.04
CA GLU A 668 -33.09 6.81 -6.04
C GLU A 668 -32.95 6.27 -4.62
N ALA A 669 -33.68 5.20 -4.29
CA ALA A 669 -33.57 4.54 -2.98
C ALA A 669 -32.16 3.99 -2.74
N ALA A 670 -31.54 3.34 -3.73
CA ALA A 670 -30.19 2.80 -3.59
C ALA A 670 -29.15 3.90 -3.36
N ILE A 671 -29.22 5.00 -4.12
CA ILE A 671 -28.32 6.15 -3.97
C ILE A 671 -28.53 6.78 -2.59
N ARG A 672 -29.77 6.98 -2.17
CA ARG A 672 -30.09 7.54 -0.84
C ARG A 672 -29.53 6.67 0.28
N THR A 673 -29.79 5.36 0.27
CA THR A 673 -29.27 4.42 1.27
C THR A 673 -27.74 4.47 1.35
N TRP A 674 -27.06 4.61 0.21
CA TRP A 674 -25.61 4.74 0.19
C TRP A 674 -25.12 6.01 0.88
N TYR A 675 -25.71 7.18 0.57
CA TYR A 675 -25.35 8.45 1.24
C TYR A 675 -25.71 8.46 2.74
N GLU A 676 -26.85 7.87 3.13
CA GLU A 676 -27.21 7.68 4.54
C GLU A 676 -26.18 6.80 5.27
N GLY A 677 -25.69 5.75 4.62
CA GLY A 677 -24.59 4.92 5.10
C GLY A 677 -23.30 5.70 5.29
N GLN A 678 -22.90 6.52 4.30
CA GLN A 678 -21.71 7.37 4.41
C GLN A 678 -21.84 8.40 5.55
N ALA A 679 -23.00 9.06 5.67
CA ALA A 679 -23.26 10.01 6.75
C ALA A 679 -23.20 9.34 8.13
N SER A 680 -23.75 8.12 8.26
CA SER A 680 -23.70 7.34 9.50
C SER A 680 -22.27 6.91 9.85
N GLN A 681 -21.50 6.46 8.87
CA GLN A 681 -20.08 6.12 9.04
C GLN A 681 -19.28 7.34 9.49
N ARG A 682 -19.46 8.50 8.84
CA ARG A 682 -18.82 9.76 9.22
C ARG A 682 -19.14 10.16 10.67
N ALA A 683 -20.39 10.04 11.09
CA ALA A 683 -20.79 10.34 12.47
C ALA A 683 -20.13 9.39 13.48
N ALA A 684 -20.04 8.10 13.16
CA ALA A 684 -19.35 7.12 14.00
C ALA A 684 -17.84 7.37 14.08
N GLU A 685 -17.19 7.69 12.94
CA GLU A 685 -15.77 8.06 12.89
C GLU A 685 -15.50 9.30 13.75
N LEU A 686 -16.34 10.35 13.63
CA LEU A 686 -16.20 11.57 14.41
C LEU A 686 -16.39 11.32 15.92
N ALA A 687 -17.37 10.49 16.30
CA ALA A 687 -17.63 10.14 17.70
C ALA A 687 -16.49 9.34 18.35
N ALA A 688 -15.67 8.66 17.54
CA ALA A 688 -14.49 7.92 18.01
C ALA A 688 -13.26 8.83 18.25
N LEU A 689 -13.27 10.08 17.77
CA LEU A 689 -12.15 11.00 17.93
C LEU A 689 -12.14 11.64 19.32
N THR A 690 -10.95 11.67 19.94
CA THR A 690 -10.71 12.45 21.16
C THR A 690 -10.20 13.83 20.79
N LEU A 691 -11.10 14.82 20.75
CA LEU A 691 -10.79 16.15 20.25
C LEU A 691 -10.52 17.15 21.40
N PRO A 692 -9.43 17.95 21.32
CA PRO A 692 -9.22 19.10 22.19
C PRO A 692 -10.41 20.08 22.13
N PRO A 693 -10.66 20.90 23.17
CA PRO A 693 -11.81 21.81 23.20
C PRO A 693 -11.98 22.69 21.95
N ARG A 694 -10.87 23.14 21.35
CA ARG A 694 -10.83 23.99 20.15
C ARG A 694 -11.07 23.26 18.83
N GLU A 695 -11.16 21.94 18.89
CA GLU A 695 -11.42 21.04 17.76
C GLU A 695 -12.79 20.39 17.87
N ARG A 696 -13.54 20.66 18.94
CA ARG A 696 -14.87 20.07 19.13
C ARG A 696 -15.87 20.72 18.18
N PHE A 697 -16.92 19.96 17.90
CA PHE A 697 -18.05 20.47 17.13
C PHE A 697 -18.60 21.75 17.76
N GLY A 698 -18.67 22.83 16.98
CA GLY A 698 -19.15 24.14 17.45
C GLY A 698 -18.15 24.95 18.25
N ALA A 699 -16.86 24.64 18.22
CA ALA A 699 -15.83 25.40 18.92
C ALA A 699 -15.78 26.90 18.52
N TYR A 700 -16.30 27.26 17.34
CA TYR A 700 -16.35 28.62 16.80
C TYR A 700 -17.74 28.97 16.28
N GLN A 701 -18.78 28.50 16.96
CA GLN A 701 -20.15 28.79 16.59
C GLN A 701 -20.39 30.32 16.48
N GLY A 702 -20.90 30.75 15.33
CA GLY A 702 -21.20 32.17 15.05
C GLY A 702 -20.02 32.99 14.52
N ALA A 703 -18.85 32.40 14.33
CA ALA A 703 -17.75 33.05 13.61
C ALA A 703 -18.10 33.27 12.13
N ASN A 704 -17.58 34.33 11.53
CA ASN A 704 -17.60 34.47 10.07
C ASN A 704 -16.75 33.38 9.42
N LEU A 705 -17.01 33.10 8.16
CA LEU A 705 -16.23 32.17 7.35
C LEU A 705 -15.73 32.87 6.09
N LEU A 706 -14.42 32.85 5.89
CA LEU A 706 -13.76 33.29 4.66
C LEU A 706 -13.03 32.09 4.04
N VAL A 707 -13.40 31.70 2.83
CA VAL A 707 -12.75 30.61 2.10
C VAL A 707 -12.08 31.18 0.87
N ILE A 708 -10.80 30.86 0.68
CA ILE A 708 -9.95 31.38 -0.40
C ILE A 708 -9.42 30.19 -1.21
N GLN A 709 -9.87 30.07 -2.45
CA GLN A 709 -9.33 29.15 -3.44
C GLN A 709 -8.15 29.83 -4.14
N VAL A 710 -6.97 29.22 -4.04
CA VAL A 710 -5.72 29.70 -4.64
C VAL A 710 -5.49 28.98 -5.95
N GLU A 711 -5.45 29.74 -7.04
CA GLU A 711 -5.27 29.23 -8.41
C GLU A 711 -3.92 28.52 -8.55
N SER A 712 -3.96 27.27 -9.03
CA SER A 712 -2.81 26.43 -9.35
C SER A 712 -1.80 26.23 -8.21
N LEU A 713 -2.23 26.35 -6.94
CA LEU A 713 -1.36 26.18 -5.78
C LEU A 713 -1.12 24.69 -5.47
N GLN A 714 0.04 24.18 -5.84
CA GLN A 714 0.46 22.81 -5.52
C GLN A 714 1.17 22.70 -4.17
N GLY A 715 1.05 21.54 -3.53
CA GLY A 715 1.57 21.31 -2.18
C GLY A 715 3.10 21.31 -2.10
N TRP A 716 3.78 20.89 -3.17
CA TRP A 716 5.25 20.84 -3.19
C TRP A 716 5.91 22.22 -3.16
N VAL A 717 5.21 23.28 -3.57
CA VAL A 717 5.77 24.65 -3.53
C VAL A 717 5.77 25.24 -2.10
N VAL A 718 4.99 24.63 -1.20
CA VAL A 718 4.93 25.02 0.21
C VAL A 718 6.09 24.38 0.96
N GLY A 719 7.01 25.21 1.44
CA GLY A 719 8.23 24.80 2.12
C GLY A 719 9.43 24.62 1.19
N ALA A 720 9.26 24.80 -0.12
CA ALA A 720 10.35 24.74 -1.08
C ALA A 720 11.15 26.05 -1.14
N GLU A 721 12.42 25.93 -1.48
CA GLU A 721 13.37 27.03 -1.65
C GLU A 721 14.03 26.95 -3.03
N VAL A 722 14.31 28.11 -3.63
CA VAL A 722 15.11 28.23 -4.85
C VAL A 722 16.27 29.18 -4.58
N ASP A 723 17.50 28.71 -4.79
CA ASP A 723 18.73 29.45 -4.44
C ASP A 723 18.72 30.02 -3.00
N GLY A 724 18.21 29.24 -2.04
CA GLY A 724 18.09 29.63 -0.63
C GLY A 724 17.00 30.67 -0.32
N GLN A 725 16.10 30.95 -1.26
CA GLN A 725 14.95 31.83 -1.07
C GLN A 725 13.67 30.99 -0.93
N GLU A 726 12.95 31.15 0.18
CA GLU A 726 11.63 30.52 0.37
C GLU A 726 10.66 30.95 -0.73
N ILE A 727 10.04 30.03 -1.47
CA ILE A 727 9.13 30.43 -2.54
C ILE A 727 7.84 31.03 -1.96
N THR A 728 7.32 30.45 -0.88
CA THR A 728 6.04 30.84 -0.23
C THR A 728 6.20 31.13 1.28
N PRO A 729 6.94 32.19 1.67
CA PRO A 729 7.28 32.46 3.07
C PRO A 729 6.07 32.61 4.01
N PHE A 730 4.93 33.14 3.54
CA PHE A 730 3.72 33.25 4.36
C PHE A 730 3.05 31.89 4.58
N LEU A 731 2.83 31.10 3.53
CA LEU A 731 2.28 29.74 3.65
C LEU A 731 3.22 28.82 4.46
N ASN A 732 4.55 28.97 4.34
CA ASN A 732 5.54 28.27 5.15
C ASN A 732 5.29 28.48 6.64
N ARG A 733 5.06 29.73 7.04
CA ARG A 733 4.76 30.11 8.43
C ARG A 733 3.44 29.52 8.91
N LEU A 734 2.40 29.54 8.07
CA LEU A 734 1.09 28.98 8.41
C LEU A 734 1.12 27.49 8.76
N ARG A 735 2.10 26.72 8.28
CA ARG A 735 2.27 25.29 8.64
C ARG A 735 2.34 25.07 10.15
N GLY A 736 2.95 26.00 10.88
CA GLY A 736 3.09 25.95 12.35
C GLY A 736 2.04 26.76 13.11
N GLU A 737 1.34 27.67 12.44
CA GLU A 737 0.43 28.62 13.08
C GLU A 737 -1.05 28.35 12.83
N ALA A 738 -1.38 27.55 11.81
CA ALA A 738 -2.73 27.19 11.41
C ALA A 738 -2.88 25.66 11.40
N ARG A 739 -4.12 25.18 11.28
CA ARG A 739 -4.36 23.76 10.99
C ARG A 739 -3.96 23.51 9.53
N TYR A 740 -2.96 22.68 9.31
CA TYR A 740 -2.36 22.44 7.99
C TYR A 740 -2.68 21.04 7.50
N PHE A 741 -3.08 20.91 6.23
CA PHE A 741 -3.41 19.63 5.60
C PHE A 741 -2.39 19.31 4.49
N PRO A 742 -1.21 18.75 4.83
CA PRO A 742 -0.14 18.47 3.86
C PRO A 742 -0.45 17.37 2.85
N ARG A 743 -1.43 16.51 3.16
CA ARG A 743 -1.80 15.34 2.36
C ARG A 743 -3.15 15.54 1.66
N PHE A 744 -3.50 16.79 1.38
CA PHE A 744 -4.70 17.16 0.67
C PHE A 744 -4.52 16.97 -0.85
N VAL A 745 -5.54 16.45 -1.53
CA VAL A 745 -5.44 15.93 -2.90
C VAL A 745 -6.38 16.67 -3.84
N ASP A 746 -5.92 16.91 -5.06
CA ASP A 746 -6.70 17.44 -6.17
C ASP A 746 -7.74 16.41 -6.66
N GLU A 747 -9.02 16.76 -6.69
CA GLU A 747 -10.12 15.93 -7.22
C GLU A 747 -10.71 16.49 -8.53
N THR A 748 -10.05 17.46 -9.15
CA THR A 748 -10.53 18.13 -10.35
C THR A 748 -10.32 17.28 -11.60
N ALA A 749 -11.17 17.52 -12.61
CA ALA A 749 -11.04 16.94 -13.93
C ALA A 749 -11.00 18.08 -14.97
N GLN A 750 -11.81 17.99 -16.02
CA GLN A 750 -11.79 18.97 -17.12
C GLN A 750 -12.40 20.33 -16.76
N GLY A 751 -13.10 20.45 -15.63
CA GLY A 751 -13.61 21.72 -15.12
C GLY A 751 -12.59 22.50 -14.27
N MET A 752 -11.44 21.90 -13.93
CA MET A 752 -10.31 22.55 -13.25
C MET A 752 -10.78 23.40 -12.04
N THR A 753 -10.50 24.71 -12.03
CA THR A 753 -10.96 25.68 -11.02
C THR A 753 -12.43 25.50 -10.63
N SER A 754 -13.33 25.28 -11.59
CA SER A 754 -14.77 25.15 -11.35
C SER A 754 -15.18 23.80 -10.75
N ASP A 755 -14.39 22.75 -10.99
CA ASP A 755 -14.56 21.45 -10.35
C ASP A 755 -14.14 21.53 -8.88
N ALA A 756 -13.06 22.24 -8.56
CA ALA A 756 -12.63 22.50 -7.18
C ALA A 756 -13.66 23.31 -6.40
N GLU A 757 -14.26 24.34 -7.03
CA GLU A 757 -15.40 25.08 -6.46
C GLU A 757 -16.57 24.14 -6.16
N TYR A 758 -16.94 23.28 -7.11
CA TYR A 758 -18.03 22.33 -6.94
C TYR A 758 -17.72 21.35 -5.80
N ALA A 759 -16.56 20.70 -5.82
CA ALA A 759 -16.18 19.69 -4.84
C ALA A 759 -16.09 20.25 -3.43
N THR A 760 -15.49 21.43 -3.28
CA THR A 760 -15.39 22.12 -1.99
C THR A 760 -16.76 22.55 -1.47
N LEU A 761 -17.60 23.16 -2.29
CA LEU A 761 -18.87 23.73 -1.83
C LEU A 761 -19.99 22.69 -1.69
N ASN A 762 -20.04 21.66 -2.54
CA ASN A 762 -21.08 20.62 -2.56
C ASN A 762 -20.66 19.35 -1.82
N SER A 763 -19.37 19.24 -1.45
CA SER A 763 -18.80 18.04 -0.84
C SER A 763 -19.10 16.77 -1.66
N ASN A 764 -18.92 16.84 -2.98
CA ASN A 764 -19.14 15.72 -3.91
C ASN A 764 -18.14 15.77 -5.06
N LEU A 765 -17.80 14.61 -5.63
CA LEU A 765 -16.83 14.54 -6.72
C LEU A 765 -17.41 15.14 -8.01
N PRO A 766 -16.60 15.91 -8.77
CA PRO A 766 -17.03 16.51 -10.02
C PRO A 766 -17.26 15.45 -11.12
N MET A 767 -17.70 15.92 -12.29
CA MET A 767 -17.80 15.04 -13.45
C MET A 767 -16.40 14.70 -13.94
N ALA A 768 -16.11 13.42 -14.15
CA ALA A 768 -14.81 13.00 -14.70
C ALA A 768 -14.58 13.45 -16.15
N GLN A 769 -15.62 13.93 -16.84
CA GLN A 769 -15.53 14.44 -18.22
C GLN A 769 -16.46 15.63 -18.43
N GLY A 770 -15.91 16.67 -19.07
CA GLY A 770 -16.52 17.97 -19.23
C GLY A 770 -16.73 18.70 -17.90
N ALA A 771 -16.98 20.01 -17.98
CA ALA A 771 -17.20 20.81 -16.78
C ALA A 771 -18.68 20.82 -16.37
N LEU A 772 -18.94 20.43 -15.12
CA LEU A 772 -20.28 20.36 -14.53
C LEU A 772 -21.08 21.66 -14.72
N VAL A 773 -20.40 22.80 -14.58
CA VAL A 773 -20.99 24.14 -14.64
C VAL A 773 -21.65 24.48 -15.98
N PHE A 774 -21.28 23.79 -17.07
CA PHE A 774 -21.94 23.93 -18.38
C PHE A 774 -22.92 22.80 -18.68
N LEU A 775 -22.69 21.61 -18.12
CA LEU A 775 -23.42 20.40 -18.46
C LEU A 775 -24.64 20.15 -17.58
N ARG A 776 -24.61 20.62 -16.33
CA ARG A 776 -25.69 20.51 -15.35
C ARG A 776 -25.98 21.84 -14.64
N PRO A 777 -26.04 22.99 -15.35
CA PRO A 777 -26.27 24.27 -14.69
C PRO A 777 -27.66 24.39 -14.06
N GLY A 778 -28.59 23.52 -14.47
CA GLY A 778 -29.97 23.49 -13.99
C GLY A 778 -30.20 22.68 -12.72
N ASN A 779 -29.20 21.96 -12.20
CA ASN A 779 -29.37 21.12 -11.02
C ASN A 779 -29.73 21.94 -9.76
N ASP A 780 -30.42 21.28 -8.84
CA ASP A 780 -30.80 21.75 -7.51
C ASP A 780 -29.70 21.37 -6.52
N PHE A 781 -28.70 22.24 -6.47
CA PHE A 781 -27.57 22.07 -5.56
C PHE A 781 -27.97 22.30 -4.10
N LEU A 782 -27.23 21.64 -3.21
CA LEU A 782 -27.15 22.00 -1.81
C LEU A 782 -25.66 22.13 -1.48
N THR A 783 -25.26 23.33 -1.08
CA THR A 783 -23.86 23.72 -0.91
C THR A 783 -23.63 24.25 0.50
N LEU A 784 -22.36 24.45 0.85
CA LEU A 784 -21.94 25.16 2.05
C LEU A 784 -22.65 26.53 2.20
N ALA A 785 -22.76 27.31 1.12
CA ALA A 785 -23.46 28.59 1.15
C ALA A 785 -24.95 28.45 1.47
N HIS A 786 -25.66 27.49 0.89
CA HIS A 786 -27.06 27.24 1.26
C HIS A 786 -27.22 26.84 2.72
N VAL A 787 -26.35 25.95 3.20
CA VAL A 787 -26.38 25.47 4.58
C VAL A 787 -26.14 26.64 5.54
N LEU A 788 -25.16 27.49 5.27
CA LEU A 788 -24.86 28.63 6.13
C LEU A 788 -25.92 29.74 6.03
N ALA A 789 -26.46 30.01 4.85
CA ALA A 789 -27.58 30.95 4.68
C ALA A 789 -28.80 30.50 5.50
N ALA A 790 -29.12 29.20 5.51
CA ALA A 790 -30.17 28.64 6.36
C ALA A 790 -29.88 28.77 7.88
N HIS A 791 -28.62 29.01 8.25
CA HIS A 791 -28.17 29.29 9.63
C HIS A 791 -27.90 30.79 9.87
N GLY A 792 -28.42 31.67 9.01
CA GLY A 792 -28.40 33.12 9.21
C GLY A 792 -27.14 33.83 8.72
N TYR A 793 -26.32 33.19 7.89
CA TYR A 793 -25.12 33.82 7.31
C TYR A 793 -25.46 34.57 6.03
N ALA A 794 -24.98 35.81 5.89
CA ALA A 794 -24.94 36.48 4.59
C ALA A 794 -23.91 35.78 3.68
N THR A 795 -24.21 35.57 2.39
CA THR A 795 -23.32 34.82 1.49
C THR A 795 -22.79 35.67 0.33
N LEU A 796 -21.46 35.72 0.19
CA LEU A 796 -20.75 36.45 -0.85
C LEU A 796 -19.83 35.50 -1.62
N SER A 797 -19.83 35.57 -2.95
CA SER A 797 -18.71 35.05 -3.76
C SER A 797 -17.99 36.20 -4.48
N ALA A 798 -16.70 36.03 -4.75
CA ALA A 798 -15.97 36.97 -5.59
C ALA A 798 -14.84 36.35 -6.40
N HIS A 799 -14.61 36.92 -7.59
CA HIS A 799 -13.56 36.48 -8.50
C HIS A 799 -13.05 37.67 -9.35
N PRO A 800 -11.73 37.88 -9.54
CA PRO A 800 -11.16 39.03 -10.23
C PRO A 800 -11.34 39.03 -11.76
N TYR A 801 -12.17 38.14 -12.30
CA TYR A 801 -12.42 38.01 -13.73
C TYR A 801 -13.90 38.16 -14.09
N ARG A 802 -14.21 38.04 -15.39
CA ARG A 802 -15.57 38.24 -15.91
C ARG A 802 -16.52 37.12 -15.47
N ARG A 803 -17.73 37.51 -15.04
CA ARG A 803 -18.76 36.59 -14.54
C ARG A 803 -19.20 35.46 -15.48
N GLY A 804 -19.03 35.64 -16.79
CA GLY A 804 -19.42 34.64 -17.79
C GLY A 804 -18.48 33.44 -17.84
N PHE A 805 -17.22 33.60 -17.39
CA PHE A 805 -16.23 32.54 -17.38
C PHE A 805 -16.64 31.44 -16.37
N TRP A 806 -16.46 30.17 -16.76
CA TRP A 806 -17.01 29.01 -16.02
C TRP A 806 -18.50 29.10 -15.64
N ASN A 807 -19.31 29.86 -16.39
CA ASN A 807 -20.74 30.05 -16.14
C ASN A 807 -21.07 30.56 -14.71
N ARG A 808 -20.14 31.26 -14.04
CA ARG A 808 -20.30 31.69 -12.65
C ARG A 808 -21.49 32.64 -12.44
N ALA A 809 -21.84 33.42 -13.45
CA ALA A 809 -23.05 34.24 -13.45
C ALA A 809 -24.35 33.45 -13.23
N THR A 810 -24.37 32.18 -13.62
CA THR A 810 -25.50 31.26 -13.40
C THR A 810 -25.27 30.40 -12.16
N ILE A 811 -24.05 29.90 -11.99
CA ILE A 811 -23.74 28.88 -10.98
C ILE A 811 -23.60 29.48 -9.58
N HIS A 812 -22.94 30.63 -9.40
CA HIS A 812 -22.76 31.19 -8.05
C HIS A 812 -24.11 31.48 -7.35
N PRO A 813 -25.11 32.12 -8.00
CA PRO A 813 -26.43 32.25 -7.40
C PRO A 813 -27.10 30.90 -7.11
N ARG A 814 -26.92 29.90 -8.01
CA ARG A 814 -27.43 28.54 -7.81
C ARG A 814 -26.71 27.74 -6.75
N TYR A 815 -25.50 28.13 -6.38
CA TYR A 815 -24.78 27.65 -5.21
C TYR A 815 -25.19 28.39 -3.94
N GLY A 816 -26.17 29.29 -3.98
CA GLY A 816 -26.70 29.93 -2.78
C GLY A 816 -25.94 31.18 -2.34
N PHE A 817 -25.12 31.77 -3.22
CA PHE A 817 -24.53 33.08 -2.97
C PHE A 817 -25.56 34.19 -3.26
N GLU A 818 -25.86 35.00 -2.26
CA GLU A 818 -26.79 36.12 -2.36
C GLU A 818 -26.20 37.26 -3.19
N ARG A 819 -24.88 37.45 -3.11
CA ARG A 819 -24.14 38.46 -3.85
C ARG A 819 -22.86 37.87 -4.45
N SER A 820 -22.58 38.21 -5.69
CA SER A 820 -21.35 37.79 -6.39
C SER A 820 -20.66 38.99 -7.03
N LEU A 821 -19.37 39.18 -6.72
CA LEU A 821 -18.56 40.29 -7.23
C LEU A 821 -17.57 39.79 -8.27
N PHE A 822 -17.59 40.42 -9.44
CA PHE A 822 -16.69 40.09 -10.54
C PHE A 822 -15.89 41.32 -10.97
N ARG A 823 -15.03 41.16 -11.98
CA ARG A 823 -14.18 42.24 -12.51
C ARG A 823 -14.92 43.57 -12.70
N ARG A 824 -16.17 43.55 -13.18
CA ARG A 824 -16.96 44.77 -13.43
C ARG A 824 -17.27 45.53 -12.13
N GLU A 825 -17.63 44.81 -11.08
CA GLU A 825 -17.95 45.37 -9.77
C GLU A 825 -16.68 45.76 -8.99
N LEU A 826 -15.58 45.03 -9.19
CA LEU A 826 -14.28 45.27 -8.54
C LEU A 826 -13.48 46.44 -9.16
N GLY A 827 -13.90 46.94 -10.33
CA GLY A 827 -13.28 48.06 -11.03
C GLY A 827 -12.00 47.68 -11.77
N ASP A 828 -11.34 48.70 -12.36
CA ASP A 828 -10.10 48.54 -13.12
C ASP A 828 -8.82 48.64 -12.27
N GLY A 829 -7.69 48.17 -12.82
CA GLY A 829 -6.41 48.13 -12.12
C GLY A 829 -5.37 47.23 -12.76
N MET A 830 -4.24 47.03 -12.07
CA MET A 830 -3.16 46.13 -12.49
C MET A 830 -3.70 44.72 -12.76
N VAL A 831 -3.24 44.14 -13.86
CA VAL A 831 -3.58 42.77 -14.27
C VAL A 831 -2.33 41.92 -14.13
N VAL A 832 -2.46 40.79 -13.44
CA VAL A 832 -1.47 39.71 -13.39
C VAL A 832 -2.23 38.44 -13.74
N GLY A 833 -1.69 37.63 -14.66
CA GLY A 833 -2.44 36.56 -15.30
C GLY A 833 -3.55 37.11 -16.18
N TRP A 834 -4.77 36.58 -16.03
CA TRP A 834 -5.90 36.92 -16.89
C TRP A 834 -6.78 38.07 -16.36
N GLY A 835 -6.66 38.41 -15.07
CA GLY A 835 -7.59 39.35 -14.43
C GLY A 835 -6.93 40.27 -13.42
N LEU A 836 -7.74 40.90 -12.59
CA LEU A 836 -7.26 41.83 -11.57
C LEU A 836 -6.25 41.14 -10.65
N ALA A 837 -5.09 41.74 -10.48
CA ALA A 837 -4.00 41.16 -9.68
C ALA A 837 -4.46 40.89 -8.24
N ASP A 838 -4.06 39.77 -7.65
CA ASP A 838 -4.63 39.22 -6.42
C ASP A 838 -4.51 40.20 -5.23
N GLY A 839 -3.40 40.94 -5.14
CA GLY A 839 -3.26 41.99 -4.13
C GLY A 839 -4.32 43.09 -4.23
N LEU A 840 -4.62 43.56 -5.45
CA LEU A 840 -5.65 44.56 -5.68
C LEU A 840 -7.06 43.95 -5.54
N PHE A 841 -7.24 42.69 -5.93
CA PHE A 841 -8.48 41.95 -5.68
C PHE A 841 -8.81 41.93 -4.18
N PHE A 842 -7.85 41.55 -3.33
CA PHE A 842 -8.03 41.54 -1.88
C PHE A 842 -8.27 42.95 -1.31
N GLU A 843 -7.58 43.97 -1.81
CA GLU A 843 -7.83 45.37 -1.43
C GLU A 843 -9.28 45.80 -1.69
N ARG A 844 -9.86 45.39 -2.82
CA ARG A 844 -11.25 45.69 -3.18
C ARG A 844 -12.28 44.91 -2.38
N ILE A 845 -11.95 43.69 -1.97
CA ILE A 845 -12.85 42.81 -1.22
C ILE A 845 -12.89 43.17 0.26
N LEU A 846 -11.80 43.66 0.84
CA LEU A 846 -11.74 43.99 2.26
C LEU A 846 -12.89 44.90 2.75
N PRO A 847 -13.21 46.05 2.12
CA PRO A 847 -14.35 46.88 2.56
C PRO A 847 -15.71 46.19 2.35
N GLU A 848 -15.82 45.27 1.38
CA GLU A 848 -17.03 44.48 1.18
C GLU A 848 -17.23 43.49 2.33
N LEU A 849 -16.17 42.84 2.80
CA LEU A 849 -16.22 41.95 3.98
C LEU A 849 -16.61 42.70 5.26
N GLU A 850 -16.09 43.91 5.46
CA GLU A 850 -16.43 44.75 6.62
C GLU A 850 -17.91 45.18 6.63
N ALA A 851 -18.48 45.40 5.44
CA ALA A 851 -19.86 45.83 5.27
C ALA A 851 -20.89 44.69 5.33
N LEU A 852 -20.46 43.43 5.25
CA LEU A 852 -21.37 42.28 5.31
C LEU A 852 -22.02 42.14 6.69
N PRO A 853 -23.33 41.83 6.76
CA PRO A 853 -23.96 41.43 8.02
C PRO A 853 -23.25 40.21 8.62
N ARG A 854 -22.96 40.27 9.92
CA ARG A 854 -22.33 39.16 10.65
C ARG A 854 -23.41 38.23 11.26
N PRO A 855 -23.21 36.91 11.25
CA PRO A 855 -22.09 36.21 10.62
C PRO A 855 -22.21 36.19 9.09
N PHE A 856 -21.08 36.12 8.38
CA PHE A 856 -21.05 35.98 6.92
C PHE A 856 -20.24 34.78 6.46
N PHE A 857 -20.53 34.31 5.25
CA PHE A 857 -19.69 33.39 4.48
C PHE A 857 -19.25 34.07 3.17
N ALA A 858 -17.94 34.26 3.01
CA ALA A 858 -17.35 34.78 1.78
C ALA A 858 -16.46 33.73 1.10
N PHE A 859 -16.63 33.54 -0.20
CA PHE A 859 -15.85 32.64 -1.03
C PHE A 859 -15.08 33.41 -2.12
N LEU A 860 -13.76 33.41 -2.03
CA LEU A 860 -12.87 34.16 -2.93
C LEU A 860 -12.07 33.19 -3.81
N VAL A 861 -12.05 33.44 -5.11
CA VAL A 861 -11.26 32.65 -6.07
C VAL A 861 -10.23 33.57 -6.71
N THR A 862 -8.93 33.32 -6.45
CA THR A 862 -7.80 34.10 -6.99
C THR A 862 -7.53 33.79 -8.47
N LEU A 863 -6.55 34.47 -9.10
CA LEU A 863 -6.24 34.26 -10.53
C LEU A 863 -4.80 34.57 -10.96
N SER A 864 -3.99 35.23 -10.13
CA SER A 864 -2.70 35.78 -10.62
C SER A 864 -1.69 34.71 -11.03
N VAL A 865 -1.85 33.48 -10.54
CA VAL A 865 -0.97 32.35 -10.87
C VAL A 865 -1.67 31.38 -11.81
N HIS A 866 -2.15 31.91 -12.93
CA HIS A 866 -2.77 31.12 -13.99
C HIS A 866 -1.78 30.91 -15.14
N HIS A 867 -1.79 29.71 -15.74
CA HIS A 867 -0.98 29.37 -16.91
C HIS A 867 -1.19 30.40 -18.05
N PRO A 868 -0.15 30.82 -18.81
CA PRO A 868 1.23 30.30 -18.87
C PRO A 868 2.23 30.91 -17.88
N TYR A 869 1.75 31.59 -16.82
CA TYR A 869 2.54 32.14 -15.70
C TYR A 869 3.50 33.30 -16.03
N ASP A 870 3.65 33.68 -17.30
CA ASP A 870 4.55 34.75 -17.77
C ASP A 870 4.08 36.18 -17.47
N ALA A 871 2.94 36.31 -16.80
CA ALA A 871 2.23 37.58 -16.65
C ALA A 871 2.65 38.41 -15.42
N VAL A 872 3.58 37.92 -14.58
CA VAL A 872 4.12 38.69 -13.44
C VAL A 872 5.13 39.72 -13.95
N PRO A 873 4.84 41.03 -13.86
CA PRO A 873 5.74 42.07 -14.35
C PRO A 873 7.09 42.05 -13.61
N GLU A 874 8.18 42.28 -14.34
CA GLU A 874 9.55 42.32 -13.80
C GLU A 874 9.68 43.21 -12.56
N ALA A 875 8.97 44.34 -12.52
CA ALA A 875 9.00 45.30 -11.40
C ALA A 875 8.46 44.75 -10.07
N ILE A 876 7.73 43.64 -10.09
CA ILE A 876 7.18 42.98 -8.89
C ILE A 876 7.66 41.54 -8.73
N GLN A 877 8.61 41.09 -9.56
CA GLN A 877 9.31 39.83 -9.37
C GLN A 877 10.29 39.95 -8.20
N GLU A 878 10.34 38.92 -7.36
CA GLU A 878 11.12 38.95 -6.11
C GLU A 878 12.18 37.86 -6.02
N LEU A 879 11.99 36.75 -6.74
CA LEU A 879 12.93 35.63 -6.71
C LEU A 879 14.08 35.89 -7.69
N ALA A 880 15.31 35.71 -7.23
CA ALA A 880 16.43 35.49 -8.14
C ALA A 880 16.41 34.02 -8.59
N LEU A 881 16.18 33.78 -9.90
CA LEU A 881 15.90 32.43 -10.44
C LEU A 881 17.01 31.83 -11.31
N GLY A 882 18.10 32.57 -11.56
CA GLY A 882 19.21 32.07 -12.37
C GLY A 882 18.76 31.51 -13.72
N GLU A 883 19.08 30.24 -13.98
CA GLU A 883 18.75 29.52 -15.22
C GLU A 883 17.24 29.25 -15.38
N LEU A 884 16.47 29.28 -14.29
CA LEU A 884 15.01 29.12 -14.34
C LEU A 884 14.31 30.40 -14.81
N ALA A 885 14.99 31.54 -14.86
CA ALA A 885 14.38 32.81 -15.26
C ALA A 885 13.81 32.74 -16.69
N GLY A 886 12.55 33.10 -16.86
CA GLY A 886 11.84 33.07 -18.14
C GLY A 886 11.38 31.68 -18.60
N THR A 887 11.67 30.62 -17.83
CA THR A 887 11.08 29.28 -18.06
C THR A 887 9.65 29.22 -17.50
N PRO A 888 8.78 28.30 -17.97
CA PRO A 888 7.45 28.12 -17.39
C PRO A 888 7.46 27.86 -15.89
N LEU A 889 8.42 27.05 -15.40
CA LEU A 889 8.61 26.80 -13.98
C LEU A 889 9.01 28.07 -13.23
N GLY A 890 10.04 28.79 -13.69
CA GLY A 890 10.47 30.02 -13.03
C GLY A 890 9.39 31.10 -12.98
N ASN A 891 8.63 31.25 -14.06
CA ASN A 891 7.49 32.15 -14.11
C ASN A 891 6.40 31.77 -13.09
N TYR A 892 6.09 30.47 -12.97
CA TYR A 892 5.20 29.95 -11.93
C TYR A 892 5.71 30.26 -10.52
N LEU A 893 7.02 30.09 -10.26
CA LEU A 893 7.62 30.41 -8.95
C LEU A 893 7.47 31.91 -8.60
N GLN A 894 7.66 32.82 -9.57
CA GLN A 894 7.39 34.26 -9.36
C GLN A 894 5.91 34.52 -9.06
N GLY A 895 5.00 33.86 -9.79
CA GLY A 895 3.57 33.93 -9.56
C GLY A 895 3.19 33.50 -8.15
N MET A 896 3.70 32.35 -7.72
CA MET A 896 3.47 31.81 -6.37
C MET A 896 4.00 32.74 -5.28
N ARG A 897 5.20 33.32 -5.47
CA ARG A 897 5.72 34.32 -4.54
C ARG A 897 4.83 35.57 -4.45
N TYR A 898 4.32 36.05 -5.58
CA TYR A 898 3.39 37.17 -5.61
C TYR A 898 2.05 36.86 -4.94
N ALA A 899 1.48 35.67 -5.17
CA ALA A 899 0.23 35.23 -4.55
C ALA A 899 0.39 35.04 -3.03
N ASP A 900 1.49 34.42 -2.59
CA ASP A 900 1.84 34.26 -1.18
C ASP A 900 1.91 35.60 -0.43
N ARG A 901 2.59 36.60 -1.02
CA ARG A 901 2.63 37.97 -0.48
C ARG A 901 1.25 38.62 -0.43
N SER A 902 0.41 38.39 -1.45
CA SER A 902 -0.95 38.95 -1.50
C SER A 902 -1.86 38.34 -0.42
N LEU A 903 -1.73 37.04 -0.16
CA LEU A 903 -2.41 36.35 0.93
C LEU A 903 -1.94 36.86 2.29
N ALA A 904 -0.62 37.02 2.49
CA ALA A 904 -0.05 37.59 3.70
C ALA A 904 -0.66 38.96 4.01
N TRP A 905 -0.70 39.83 3.00
CA TRP A 905 -1.28 41.16 3.13
C TRP A 905 -2.76 41.10 3.54
N LEU A 906 -3.58 40.25 2.92
CA LEU A 906 -4.99 40.12 3.29
C LEU A 906 -5.14 39.72 4.77
N ILE A 907 -4.40 38.70 5.21
CA ILE A 907 -4.48 38.21 6.59
C ILE A 907 -4.02 39.28 7.59
N ASP A 908 -2.94 39.99 7.29
CA ASP A 908 -2.47 41.14 8.10
C ASP A 908 -3.54 42.24 8.17
N GLN A 909 -4.21 42.55 7.06
CA GLN A 909 -5.27 43.56 7.05
C GLN A 909 -6.51 43.11 7.85
N LEU A 910 -6.88 41.83 7.79
CA LEU A 910 -7.96 41.26 8.59
C LEU A 910 -7.65 41.31 10.09
N GLU A 911 -6.41 41.02 10.48
CA GLU A 911 -5.96 41.13 11.87
C GLU A 911 -5.93 42.59 12.34
N ALA A 912 -5.35 43.50 11.56
CA ALA A 912 -5.26 44.93 11.90
C ALA A 912 -6.63 45.60 12.08
N ARG A 913 -7.67 45.10 11.41
CA ARG A 913 -9.06 45.57 11.53
C ARG A 913 -9.88 44.82 12.59
N GLY A 914 -9.27 43.85 13.27
CA GLY A 914 -9.96 42.99 14.23
C GLY A 914 -10.99 42.05 13.60
N LEU A 915 -11.03 41.92 12.26
CA LEU A 915 -11.98 41.03 11.58
C LEU A 915 -11.55 39.56 11.74
N LEU A 916 -10.24 39.29 11.77
CA LEU A 916 -9.71 37.93 11.98
C LEU A 916 -10.08 37.36 13.36
N ALA A 917 -10.35 38.20 14.35
CA ALA A 917 -10.71 37.78 15.70
C ALA A 917 -12.04 37.00 15.76
N ASP A 918 -12.92 37.21 14.77
CA ASP A 918 -14.23 36.56 14.69
C ASP A 918 -14.40 35.76 13.38
N THR A 919 -13.31 35.48 12.64
CA THR A 919 -13.39 34.86 11.31
C THR A 919 -12.52 33.61 11.22
N ILE A 920 -13.12 32.50 10.81
CA ILE A 920 -12.38 31.34 10.31
C ILE A 920 -11.95 31.65 8.88
N VAL A 921 -10.66 31.54 8.58
CA VAL A 921 -10.14 31.64 7.21
C VAL A 921 -9.64 30.28 6.74
N ALA A 922 -10.19 29.77 5.64
CA ALA A 922 -9.70 28.58 4.96
C ALA A 922 -9.01 28.97 3.66
N ILE A 923 -7.83 28.41 3.41
CA ILE A 923 -7.04 28.64 2.19
C ILE A 923 -6.73 27.27 1.60
N TYR A 924 -7.01 27.03 0.31
CA TYR A 924 -6.66 25.76 -0.34
C TYR A 924 -6.30 25.98 -1.81
N GLY A 925 -5.44 25.11 -2.35
CA GLY A 925 -5.16 25.07 -3.79
C GLY A 925 -6.23 24.31 -4.55
N ASP A 926 -6.58 24.75 -5.76
CA ASP A 926 -7.59 24.08 -6.57
C ASP A 926 -7.07 22.90 -7.37
N HIS A 927 -6.02 23.05 -8.16
CA HIS A 927 -5.49 21.97 -9.00
C HIS A 927 -3.99 22.09 -9.31
N ASP A 928 -3.47 21.11 -10.03
CA ASP A 928 -2.10 21.09 -10.54
C ASP A 928 -1.76 22.31 -11.45
N ALA A 929 -0.48 22.69 -11.50
CA ALA A 929 -0.03 23.80 -12.33
C ALA A 929 0.22 23.42 -13.80
N ARG A 930 -0.03 22.16 -14.20
CA ARG A 930 0.24 21.62 -15.55
C ARG A 930 1.70 21.77 -16.01
N LEU A 931 2.64 21.76 -15.07
CA LEU A 931 4.08 21.83 -15.35
C LEU A 931 4.75 20.44 -15.50
N GLY A 932 4.01 19.36 -15.26
CA GLY A 932 4.53 17.98 -15.30
C GLY A 932 5.39 17.63 -14.08
N ASP A 933 6.20 16.59 -14.20
CA ASP A 933 7.07 16.03 -13.13
C ASP A 933 8.56 16.09 -13.50
N GLY A 934 8.98 17.17 -14.17
CA GLY A 934 10.37 17.40 -14.59
C GLY A 934 11.38 17.34 -13.44
N PRO A 935 12.68 17.13 -13.74
CA PRO A 935 13.71 16.93 -12.72
C PRO A 935 13.78 18.06 -11.69
N GLU A 936 13.62 19.31 -12.12
CA GLU A 936 13.64 20.48 -11.24
C GLU A 936 12.45 20.50 -10.27
N ILE A 937 11.26 20.12 -10.74
CA ILE A 937 10.06 20.01 -9.87
C ILE A 937 10.25 18.87 -8.88
N ARG A 938 10.78 17.72 -9.31
CA ARG A 938 11.06 16.59 -8.41
C ARG A 938 12.09 16.96 -7.36
N GLU A 939 13.12 17.72 -7.72
CA GLU A 939 14.11 18.24 -6.78
C GLU A 939 13.47 19.19 -5.76
N LEU A 940 12.72 20.19 -6.22
CA LEU A 940 11.99 21.12 -5.35
C LEU A 940 10.98 20.41 -4.44
N ALA A 941 10.35 19.34 -4.93
CA ALA A 941 9.41 18.50 -4.18
C ALA A 941 10.09 17.48 -3.24
N GLY A 942 11.43 17.36 -3.27
CA GLY A 942 12.18 16.38 -2.47
C GLY A 942 11.99 14.92 -2.94
N VAL A 943 11.55 14.70 -4.17
CA VAL A 943 11.33 13.38 -4.78
C VAL A 943 12.64 12.85 -5.36
N ARG A 944 13.24 11.87 -4.69
CA ARG A 944 14.52 11.26 -5.11
C ARG A 944 14.39 10.08 -6.07
N HIS A 945 13.23 9.44 -6.10
CA HIS A 945 12.96 8.24 -6.88
C HIS A 945 11.67 8.41 -7.66
N TRP A 946 11.72 8.11 -8.95
CA TRP A 946 10.52 8.14 -9.78
C TRP A 946 9.75 6.82 -9.66
N SER A 947 8.42 6.92 -9.63
CA SER A 947 7.51 5.79 -9.81
C SER A 947 6.20 6.28 -10.45
N PRO A 948 5.35 5.37 -10.98
CA PRO A 948 4.06 5.76 -11.54
C PRO A 948 3.12 6.47 -10.56
N ALA A 949 3.39 6.44 -9.25
CA ALA A 949 2.63 7.20 -8.26
C ALA A 949 3.07 8.67 -8.18
N VAL A 950 4.30 9.01 -8.56
CA VAL A 950 4.88 10.36 -8.39
C VAL A 950 4.01 11.48 -8.97
N PRO A 951 3.44 11.37 -10.19
CA PRO A 951 2.51 12.39 -10.70
C PRO A 951 1.38 12.69 -9.71
N LEU A 952 0.70 11.67 -9.18
CA LEU A 952 -0.36 11.84 -8.16
C LEU A 952 0.16 12.40 -6.82
N LEU A 953 1.43 12.19 -6.49
CA LEU A 953 2.04 12.79 -5.29
C LEU A 953 2.34 14.28 -5.50
N LEU A 954 2.73 14.68 -6.70
CA LEU A 954 3.02 16.06 -7.07
C LEU A 954 1.75 16.88 -7.32
N GLU A 955 0.67 16.26 -7.80
CA GLU A 955 -0.65 16.87 -8.01
C GLU A 955 -1.39 17.20 -6.70
N ARG A 956 -0.82 16.89 -5.52
CA ARG A 956 -1.37 17.32 -4.23
C ARG A 956 -1.47 18.85 -4.18
N VAL A 957 -2.54 19.35 -3.56
CA VAL A 957 -2.74 20.77 -3.28
C VAL A 957 -2.82 20.97 -1.77
N PRO A 958 -2.27 22.04 -1.18
CA PRO A 958 -2.28 22.24 0.25
C PRO A 958 -3.61 22.83 0.71
N ALA A 959 -3.94 22.66 1.99
CA ALA A 959 -5.01 23.40 2.62
C ALA A 959 -4.62 23.86 4.04
N PHE A 960 -5.22 24.99 4.46
CA PHE A 960 -5.00 25.63 5.75
C PHE A 960 -6.32 26.11 6.34
N VAL A 961 -6.48 25.98 7.65
CA VAL A 961 -7.58 26.60 8.40
C VAL A 961 -7.01 27.43 9.55
N ILE A 962 -7.20 28.74 9.45
CA ILE A 962 -6.87 29.73 10.47
C ILE A 962 -8.14 29.99 11.27
N ALA A 963 -8.19 29.46 12.49
CA ALA A 963 -9.31 29.72 13.40
C ALA A 963 -9.05 30.99 14.27
N PRO A 964 -10.12 31.64 14.76
CA PRO A 964 -10.02 32.65 15.80
C PRO A 964 -9.18 32.23 17.00
N ARG A 965 -8.49 33.19 17.62
CA ARG A 965 -7.79 32.93 18.90
C ARG A 965 -8.81 32.80 20.02
N GLY A 966 -8.63 31.80 20.88
CA GLY A 966 -9.40 31.66 22.10
C GLY A 966 -9.03 32.72 23.15
N ALA A 967 -9.73 32.71 24.29
CA ALA A 967 -9.50 33.65 25.39
C ALA A 967 -8.08 33.59 26.00
N ASP A 968 -7.37 32.48 25.82
CA ASP A 968 -5.96 32.29 26.20
C ASP A 968 -4.97 32.74 25.13
N GLY A 969 -5.45 33.31 24.01
CA GLY A 969 -4.63 33.74 22.87
C GLY A 969 -4.23 32.61 21.92
N GLU A 970 -4.63 31.36 22.18
CA GLU A 970 -4.24 30.18 21.41
C GLU A 970 -5.31 29.75 20.39
N ARG A 971 -4.86 29.13 19.30
CA ARG A 971 -5.72 28.57 18.23
C ARG A 971 -5.23 27.18 17.79
N PRO A 972 -6.09 26.37 17.15
CA PRO A 972 -5.71 25.19 16.38
C PRO A 972 -4.49 25.42 15.49
N ARG A 973 -3.44 24.60 15.66
CA ARG A 973 -2.22 24.67 14.87
C ARG A 973 -1.55 23.32 14.67
N GLY A 974 -0.78 23.20 13.59
CA GLY A 974 0.00 22.01 13.23
C GLY A 974 -0.70 21.10 12.21
N PRO A 975 0.02 20.10 11.70
CA PRO A 975 -0.45 19.25 10.62
C PRO A 975 -1.57 18.30 11.05
N VAL A 976 -2.44 17.94 10.10
CA VAL A 976 -3.33 16.79 10.15
C VAL A 976 -2.82 15.77 9.15
N ASP A 977 -2.35 14.62 9.65
CA ASP A 977 -1.67 13.60 8.82
C ASP A 977 -2.63 12.73 7.98
N ALA A 978 -3.94 12.95 8.13
CA ALA A 978 -4.96 12.27 7.34
C ALA A 978 -4.94 12.76 5.88
N VAL A 979 -5.09 11.84 4.94
CA VAL A 979 -5.37 12.18 3.54
C VAL A 979 -6.74 12.82 3.43
N GLY A 980 -6.80 14.02 2.85
CA GLY A 980 -8.05 14.72 2.59
C GLY A 980 -8.13 15.21 1.15
N SER A 981 -9.25 15.81 0.79
CA SER A 981 -9.46 16.40 -0.53
C SER A 981 -10.53 17.49 -0.52
N HIS A 982 -10.81 18.08 -1.68
CA HIS A 982 -11.79 19.17 -1.82
C HIS A 982 -13.14 18.84 -1.16
N VAL A 983 -13.65 17.61 -1.32
CA VAL A 983 -14.94 17.23 -0.73
C VAL A 983 -14.96 17.30 0.80
N ASP A 984 -13.82 17.21 1.47
CA ASP A 984 -13.72 17.22 2.93
C ASP A 984 -13.73 18.62 3.55
N MET A 985 -13.52 19.67 2.75
CA MET A 985 -13.40 21.03 3.26
C MET A 985 -14.71 21.56 3.87
N ALA A 986 -15.84 21.51 3.14
CA ALA A 986 -17.13 21.95 3.69
C ALA A 986 -17.55 21.26 5.00
N PRO A 987 -17.51 19.92 5.13
CA PRO A 987 -17.84 19.28 6.41
C PRO A 987 -16.86 19.65 7.54
N THR A 988 -15.58 19.90 7.24
CA THR A 988 -14.61 20.41 8.22
C THR A 988 -14.99 21.79 8.75
N LEU A 989 -15.35 22.72 7.86
CA LEU A 989 -15.73 24.08 8.24
C LEU A 989 -17.06 24.11 9.00
N LEU A 990 -18.05 23.32 8.55
CA LEU A 990 -19.32 23.17 9.25
C LEU A 990 -19.14 22.60 10.67
N HIS A 991 -18.20 21.66 10.85
CA HIS A 991 -17.87 21.12 12.17
C HIS A 991 -17.38 22.20 13.14
N TYR A 992 -16.44 23.05 12.71
CA TYR A 992 -15.97 24.18 13.55
C TYR A 992 -17.09 25.16 13.91
N LEU A 993 -18.00 25.42 12.97
CA LEU A 993 -19.15 26.32 13.14
C LEU A 993 -20.30 25.69 13.94
N GLY A 994 -20.27 24.40 14.23
CA GLY A 994 -21.32 23.70 14.97
C GLY A 994 -22.57 23.46 14.14
N VAL A 995 -22.43 23.37 12.82
CA VAL A 995 -23.51 23.10 11.88
C VAL A 995 -23.39 21.66 11.37
N PRO A 996 -24.42 20.80 11.44
CA PRO A 996 -24.35 19.45 10.91
C PRO A 996 -24.17 19.44 9.39
N ALA A 997 -23.24 18.63 8.89
CA ALA A 997 -23.08 18.41 7.46
C ALA A 997 -24.30 17.68 6.86
N PRO A 998 -24.85 18.13 5.71
CA PRO A 998 -25.93 17.44 5.02
C PRO A 998 -25.64 15.97 4.73
N ARG A 999 -26.69 15.15 4.66
CA ARG A 999 -26.57 13.72 4.28
C ARG A 999 -26.05 13.52 2.86
N SER A 1000 -26.32 14.47 1.97
CA SER A 1000 -25.83 14.46 0.59
C SER A 1000 -24.35 14.80 0.45
N PHE A 1001 -23.67 15.24 1.52
CA PHE A 1001 -22.23 15.51 1.49
C PHE A 1001 -21.46 14.19 1.62
N LEU A 1002 -20.52 13.96 0.72
CA LEU A 1002 -19.66 12.78 0.68
C LEU A 1002 -18.48 12.89 1.66
N GLY A 1003 -17.87 14.07 1.74
CA GLY A 1003 -16.66 14.27 2.53
C GLY A 1003 -16.87 14.19 4.03
N ARG A 1004 -15.78 14.32 4.77
CA ARG A 1004 -15.74 14.23 6.24
C ARG A 1004 -14.86 15.31 6.87
N PRO A 1005 -15.08 15.67 8.14
CA PRO A 1005 -14.21 16.61 8.84
C PRO A 1005 -12.77 16.10 8.91
N LEU A 1006 -11.82 16.90 8.44
CA LEU A 1006 -10.39 16.69 8.57
C LEU A 1006 -9.94 17.23 9.93
N LEU A 1007 -9.83 16.35 10.90
CA LEU A 1007 -9.50 16.68 12.29
C LEU A 1007 -8.32 15.81 12.76
N PRO A 1008 -7.59 16.21 13.83
CA PRO A 1008 -6.54 15.40 14.40
C PRO A 1008 -7.02 13.98 14.76
N GLY A 1009 -6.32 12.96 14.26
CA GLY A 1009 -6.65 11.54 14.48
C GLY A 1009 -7.71 10.97 13.52
N ALA A 1010 -8.27 11.78 12.61
CA ALA A 1010 -9.14 11.28 11.55
C ALA A 1010 -8.39 10.31 10.61
N ARG A 1011 -9.12 9.41 9.97
CA ARG A 1011 -8.60 8.58 8.88
C ARG A 1011 -8.85 9.25 7.55
N GLY A 1012 -7.93 9.13 6.60
CA GLY A 1012 -7.97 9.78 5.30
C GLY A 1012 -8.35 8.89 4.12
N PHE A 1013 -8.86 9.53 3.06
CA PHE A 1013 -9.33 8.90 1.81
C PHE A 1013 -9.63 9.97 0.78
N ALA A 1014 -9.14 9.79 -0.45
CA ALA A 1014 -9.49 10.61 -1.60
C ALA A 1014 -9.68 9.69 -2.83
N ALA A 1015 -10.62 10.07 -3.70
CA ALA A 1015 -10.88 9.35 -4.96
C ALA A 1015 -10.69 10.32 -6.13
N LEU A 1016 -9.82 9.96 -7.06
CA LEU A 1016 -9.46 10.79 -8.20
C LEU A 1016 -10.36 10.49 -9.42
N PRO A 1017 -10.64 11.48 -10.29
CA PRO A 1017 -11.55 11.30 -11.43
C PRO A 1017 -11.15 10.22 -12.45
N ASP A 1018 -9.86 9.88 -12.54
CA ASP A 1018 -9.31 8.84 -13.42
C ASP A 1018 -9.54 7.40 -12.88
N GLY A 1019 -9.99 7.28 -11.62
CA GLY A 1019 -10.19 6.03 -10.90
C GLY A 1019 -9.06 5.69 -9.92
N SER A 1020 -7.99 6.49 -9.88
CA SER A 1020 -6.94 6.39 -8.87
C SER A 1020 -7.47 6.79 -7.50
N ALA A 1021 -6.78 6.40 -6.44
CA ALA A 1021 -7.27 6.63 -5.08
C ALA A 1021 -6.15 6.63 -4.05
N ARG A 1022 -6.40 7.27 -2.91
CA ARG A 1022 -5.42 7.35 -1.84
C ARG A 1022 -6.07 7.23 -0.47
N ASP A 1023 -5.38 6.58 0.46
CA ASP A 1023 -5.67 6.65 1.89
C ASP A 1023 -4.38 6.91 2.68
N ASP A 1024 -4.46 6.89 4.01
CA ASP A 1024 -3.32 7.25 4.86
C ASP A 1024 -2.08 6.39 4.65
N ALA A 1025 -2.22 5.17 4.12
CA ALA A 1025 -1.13 4.22 3.94
C ALA A 1025 -0.82 3.90 2.47
N ARG A 1026 -1.81 4.02 1.58
CA ARG A 1026 -1.77 3.45 0.23
C ARG A 1026 -2.17 4.44 -0.84
N VAL A 1027 -1.54 4.31 -2.00
CA VAL A 1027 -1.85 5.00 -3.24
C VAL A 1027 -2.16 3.94 -4.30
N HIS A 1028 -3.39 3.91 -4.77
CA HIS A 1028 -3.81 3.10 -5.91
C HIS A 1028 -3.71 3.94 -7.18
N VAL A 1029 -2.83 3.53 -8.09
CA VAL A 1029 -2.73 4.11 -9.44
C VAL A 1029 -3.52 3.20 -10.39
N GLU A 1030 -4.55 3.75 -11.03
CA GLU A 1030 -5.31 3.00 -12.03
C GLU A 1030 -4.44 2.76 -13.29
N ALA A 1031 -4.28 1.50 -13.71
CA ALA A 1031 -3.37 1.16 -14.80
C ALA A 1031 -3.78 1.74 -16.16
N GLY A 1032 -2.82 2.34 -16.87
CA GLY A 1032 -2.92 2.68 -18.29
C GLY A 1032 -2.74 1.45 -19.20
N GLU A 1033 -3.20 1.52 -20.45
CA GLU A 1033 -3.09 0.40 -21.41
C GLU A 1033 -1.71 0.29 -22.09
N ALA A 1034 -0.87 1.32 -22.00
CA ALA A 1034 0.42 1.41 -22.69
C ALA A 1034 1.60 0.74 -21.94
N GLY A 1035 1.30 -0.22 -21.05
CA GLY A 1035 2.30 -0.94 -20.26
C GLY A 1035 2.73 -0.24 -18.96
N GLU A 1036 2.14 0.90 -18.60
CA GLU A 1036 2.30 1.49 -17.27
C GLU A 1036 1.61 0.59 -16.25
N ALA A 1037 2.41 -0.05 -15.40
CA ALA A 1037 1.91 -0.92 -14.35
C ALA A 1037 1.24 -0.07 -13.26
N GLY A 1038 -0.02 0.32 -13.49
CA GLY A 1038 -0.88 0.74 -12.39
C GLY A 1038 -0.86 -0.33 -11.31
N GLY A 1039 -0.95 0.10 -10.06
CA GLY A 1039 -0.53 -0.73 -8.96
C GLY A 1039 -0.79 -0.05 -7.63
N CYS A 1040 -0.34 -0.74 -6.58
CA CYS A 1040 -0.40 -0.21 -5.24
C CYS A 1040 0.96 0.38 -4.88
N PHE A 1041 0.97 1.53 -4.24
CA PHE A 1041 2.15 2.23 -3.77
C PHE A 1041 1.92 2.77 -2.37
N ASP A 1042 2.98 3.16 -1.67
CA ASP A 1042 2.88 3.95 -0.45
C ASP A 1042 3.04 5.45 -0.72
N ASP A 1043 2.97 6.27 0.33
CA ASP A 1043 3.04 7.73 0.22
C ASP A 1043 4.40 8.27 -0.26
N ALA A 1044 5.44 7.44 -0.20
CA ALA A 1044 6.78 7.73 -0.72
C ALA A 1044 6.94 7.26 -2.18
N GLY A 1045 5.87 6.76 -2.80
CA GLY A 1045 5.88 6.26 -4.16
C GLY A 1045 6.51 4.87 -4.30
N ARG A 1046 6.77 4.14 -3.20
CA ARG A 1046 7.33 2.78 -3.25
C ARG A 1046 6.23 1.78 -3.56
N LYS A 1047 6.51 0.85 -4.47
CA LYS A 1047 5.57 -0.18 -4.93
C LYS A 1047 5.19 -1.13 -3.77
N ARG A 1048 3.91 -1.50 -3.72
CA ARG A 1048 3.28 -2.41 -2.75
C ARG A 1048 2.60 -3.57 -3.51
N PRO A 1049 2.34 -4.72 -2.85
CA PRO A 1049 1.50 -5.78 -3.40
C PRO A 1049 0.14 -5.23 -3.88
N ARG A 1050 -0.31 -5.66 -5.06
CA ARG A 1050 -1.49 -5.08 -5.73
C ARG A 1050 -2.79 -5.29 -4.95
N ASP A 1051 -2.90 -6.43 -4.28
CA ASP A 1051 -4.03 -6.83 -3.45
C ASP A 1051 -4.24 -5.90 -2.24
N GLU A 1052 -3.17 -5.27 -1.72
CA GLU A 1052 -3.27 -4.28 -0.64
C GLU A 1052 -4.18 -3.09 -1.02
N CYS A 1053 -4.29 -2.74 -2.31
CA CYS A 1053 -5.09 -1.62 -2.79
C CYS A 1053 -6.50 -2.00 -3.31
N GLU A 1054 -6.90 -3.28 -3.32
CA GLU A 1054 -8.18 -3.70 -3.91
C GLU A 1054 -9.40 -3.07 -3.24
N ALA A 1055 -9.38 -2.99 -1.90
CA ALA A 1055 -10.45 -2.36 -1.13
C ALA A 1055 -10.50 -0.85 -1.37
N LEU A 1056 -9.34 -0.21 -1.48
CA LEU A 1056 -9.21 1.22 -1.77
C LEU A 1056 -9.77 1.55 -3.16
N ALA A 1057 -9.36 0.80 -4.18
CA ALA A 1057 -9.83 0.94 -5.55
C ALA A 1057 -11.36 0.70 -5.67
N ARG A 1058 -11.90 -0.26 -4.92
CA ARG A 1058 -13.36 -0.50 -4.88
C ARG A 1058 -14.11 0.70 -4.27
N ARG A 1059 -13.63 1.22 -3.14
CA ARG A 1059 -14.22 2.39 -2.47
C ARG A 1059 -14.23 3.61 -3.38
N ALA A 1060 -13.14 3.86 -4.11
CA ALA A 1060 -13.05 4.96 -5.08
C ALA A 1060 -14.07 4.83 -6.21
N ARG A 1061 -14.20 3.63 -6.80
CA ARG A 1061 -15.20 3.37 -7.85
C ARG A 1061 -16.64 3.58 -7.36
N GLU A 1062 -16.94 3.25 -6.11
CA GLU A 1062 -18.27 3.47 -5.51
C GLU A 1062 -18.53 4.96 -5.26
N ALA A 1063 -17.54 5.70 -4.76
CA ALA A 1063 -17.63 7.15 -4.54
C ALA A 1063 -17.85 7.93 -5.85
N LEU A 1064 -17.06 7.63 -6.88
CA LEU A 1064 -17.18 8.23 -8.22
C LEU A 1064 -18.53 7.93 -8.85
N ARG A 1065 -18.99 6.67 -8.77
CA ARG A 1065 -20.28 6.24 -9.32
C ARG A 1065 -21.44 6.97 -8.63
N SER A 1066 -21.43 7.01 -7.30
CA SER A 1066 -22.52 7.60 -6.52
C SER A 1066 -22.60 9.12 -6.68
N SER A 1067 -21.45 9.81 -6.68
CA SER A 1067 -21.39 11.26 -6.96
C SER A 1067 -21.90 11.58 -8.36
N ARG A 1068 -21.54 10.76 -9.36
CA ARG A 1068 -22.08 10.90 -10.72
C ARG A 1068 -23.58 10.70 -10.76
N GLN A 1069 -24.12 9.67 -10.11
CA GLN A 1069 -25.56 9.42 -10.07
C GLN A 1069 -26.33 10.53 -9.35
N LEU A 1070 -25.76 11.10 -8.28
CA LEU A 1070 -26.32 12.26 -7.59
C LEU A 1070 -26.53 13.44 -8.56
N LEU A 1071 -25.53 13.68 -9.42
CA LEU A 1071 -25.54 14.72 -10.44
C LEU A 1071 -26.48 14.43 -11.60
N ASP A 1072 -26.40 13.24 -12.18
CA ASP A 1072 -27.18 12.85 -13.35
C ASP A 1072 -28.69 12.83 -13.04
N PHE A 1073 -29.07 12.46 -11.82
CA PHE A 1073 -30.47 12.41 -11.40
C PHE A 1073 -30.94 13.65 -10.61
N ASN A 1074 -30.07 14.64 -10.43
CA ASN A 1074 -30.36 15.87 -9.68
C ASN A 1074 -30.95 15.58 -8.28
N LEU A 1075 -30.21 14.84 -7.45
CA LEU A 1075 -30.71 14.29 -6.17
C LEU A 1075 -30.16 14.99 -4.91
N ALA A 1076 -29.17 15.88 -5.03
CA ALA A 1076 -28.45 16.49 -3.90
C ALA A 1076 -29.39 17.04 -2.81
N ARG A 1077 -30.26 17.99 -3.15
CA ARG A 1077 -31.20 18.59 -2.19
C ARG A 1077 -32.23 17.58 -1.64
N ARG A 1078 -32.75 16.69 -2.49
CA ARG A 1078 -33.76 15.68 -2.09
C ARG A 1078 -33.23 14.66 -1.08
N ILE A 1079 -31.95 14.28 -1.19
CA ILE A 1079 -31.29 13.38 -0.23
C ILE A 1079 -30.99 14.09 1.09
N ALA A 1080 -30.79 15.41 1.07
CA ALA A 1080 -30.50 16.17 2.28
C ALA A 1080 -31.74 16.53 3.12
N GLU A 1081 -32.90 16.76 2.49
CA GLU A 1081 -34.14 17.20 3.13
C GLU A 1081 -34.96 16.06 3.79
N ARG A 1082 -34.58 14.79 3.58
CA ARG A 1082 -35.22 13.59 4.14
C ARG A 1082 -34.27 12.85 5.05
#